data_AF-A0AAI9V9M7-F1
#
_entry.id   AF-A0AAI9V9M7-F1
#
_cell.length_a   1.000
_cell.length_b   1.000
_cell.length_c   1.000
_cell.angle_alpha   90.00
_cell.angle_beta   90.00
_cell.angle_gamma   90.00
#
_symmetry.space_group_name_H-M   'P 1'
#
loop_
_entity.id
_entity.type
_entity.pdbx_description
1 polymer ?
#
loop_
_entity_poly.entity_id
_entity_poly.type
_entity_poly.pdbx_seq_one_letter_code
_entity_poly.pdbx_strand_id
1 'polypeptide(L)'
;MPSAPRALNLLLWAAGCASQVSAQKTPSQCSLESVSALLTPENQAEVLTTLQLGDNGTFGEVGNIAYPQNATHLPPLCVVSINVTSSPTSSYTFGLFLPDEWNNRFLAVGNGGFSGGINWYAMGTGVKYGFATMSTSTGHNSSNQDMGWALNNPETKADWAGRSLHGSTVVAKQIVEGYYGAAANRSYYSGCSTGGRQGVKSAQDHPEDFDGILAGAPAWMSTSQQLWQLKVGAVNLPEDGPGYLPPAVFDAISDEVLRQCDGSDGVVDGVVMNPTHCNFRPEKMLCKTGASANRSTTCLTAPQIATLKQLYRPLIQLDADVHNLTYVYPSFGLGSEKQMPSSFGSNNEPSLYGTEYAKNYLFDDPSWDWMTQFGYSTFVEAARLNPGNVNADNFDLSAFYERGGKLVQYHGYADGLIPTDVSRVLYDETWAAMAARGFDLDEFWRLFFVPGMQHCSGGVYDAPWYFGGSGHADALEGNGQHVFPVPGVDDARYDVLLALVEWVEGGGEGVREIITTKFANDTVDKGRPSQIRRMLEDDDMSVDDVPEDEGQGSPRQTYNFAPGYHGVVYRADVPDRGAGHGRHQGNSQRDGAASSQSQSNDGSDSSVKYKLQSMQWGLIPFWTKRDPGYATLSKTINCRDDSLSTPGGMWSTMKAGKRCIVVAQGFYEWLKNGKDKTPHFVKRKDGQLMCFAGLWDCAQYEGEHPQSSIVSSGSNFETDAQEKRYTYTIITTDSNKQLKFLHDRMPVILDPGSKELKTWLDPKRHEWSKELQDLLKPFDGELECYAVSKEVGKVGNNSPSFIIPVASKENKHNIANFFANASAKQKSKEATKLEPTIETKEEPKESQVGQSQPVPEVIAKAADKEGSQQVAGVKREAPDAGEDAEEEPPRKTSRVSPVKGRQSRINPTSNGSKSPVKSKQGGTQKITKFFANSS
;
A
#
# COMPACT_ATOMS: atom_id res chain seq x y z
N MET A 1 -61.90 -18.27 30.61
CA MET A 1 -62.25 -16.89 30.99
C MET A 1 -60.98 -16.03 30.99
N PRO A 2 -60.82 -15.16 30.00
CA PRO A 2 -60.11 -13.89 30.14
C PRO A 2 -61.06 -12.70 29.88
N SER A 3 -60.83 -11.55 30.50
CA SER A 3 -61.72 -10.38 30.42
C SER A 3 -61.17 -9.26 29.53
N ALA A 4 -61.65 -9.23 28.29
CA ALA A 4 -61.88 -8.01 27.50
C ALA A 4 -63.42 -7.74 27.50
N PRO A 5 -64.03 -6.77 26.76
CA PRO A 5 -63.47 -5.84 25.76
C PRO A 5 -64.09 -4.41 25.74
N ARG A 6 -63.74 -3.64 24.68
CA ARG A 6 -64.41 -2.49 23.99
C ARG A 6 -63.63 -1.16 24.07
N ALA A 7 -63.62 -0.25 23.07
CA ALA A 7 -63.75 -0.24 21.59
C ALA A 7 -64.07 1.21 21.14
N LEU A 8 -63.74 1.58 19.88
CA LEU A 8 -64.00 2.86 19.17
C LEU A 8 -63.16 4.08 19.67
N ASN A 9 -62.50 4.87 18.80
CA ASN A 9 -62.91 5.35 17.48
C ASN A 9 -61.76 5.45 16.45
N LEU A 10 -62.09 5.22 15.16
CA LEU A 10 -61.35 5.77 14.01
C LEU A 10 -61.84 7.20 13.71
N LEU A 11 -60.95 8.08 13.26
CA LEU A 11 -61.29 9.14 12.31
C LEU A 11 -60.03 9.57 11.53
N LEU A 12 -60.19 9.82 10.23
CA LEU A 12 -59.12 10.12 9.29
C LEU A 12 -58.56 11.53 9.52
N TRP A 13 -57.24 11.71 9.30
CA TRP A 13 -56.74 12.87 8.57
C TRP A 13 -55.70 12.40 7.54
N ALA A 14 -55.80 12.94 6.33
CA ALA A 14 -55.00 12.54 5.18
C ALA A 14 -54.07 13.67 4.72
N ALA A 15 -53.09 13.30 3.88
CA ALA A 15 -52.33 14.20 3.01
C ALA A 15 -51.55 15.34 3.70
N GLY A 16 -50.31 15.03 4.08
CA GLY A 16 -49.35 16.01 4.60
C GLY A 16 -47.88 15.70 4.28
N CYS A 17 -47.59 14.86 3.27
CA CYS A 17 -46.23 14.66 2.78
C CYS A 17 -45.75 15.88 1.99
N ALA A 18 -45.52 16.99 2.70
CA ALA A 18 -44.62 18.02 2.22
C ALA A 18 -43.26 17.37 2.05
N SER A 19 -42.85 17.17 0.80
CA SER A 19 -41.48 16.84 0.45
C SER A 19 -40.57 17.95 0.97
N GLN A 20 -39.97 17.73 2.15
CA GLN A 20 -38.73 18.38 2.51
C GLN A 20 -37.72 17.93 1.46
N VAL A 21 -37.62 18.72 0.39
CA VAL A 21 -36.40 18.80 -0.40
C VAL A 21 -35.32 19.13 0.62
N SER A 22 -34.54 18.12 0.99
CA SER A 22 -33.29 18.33 1.69
C SER A 22 -32.52 19.32 0.82
N ALA A 23 -32.39 20.55 1.32
CA ALA A 23 -31.57 21.54 0.67
C ALA A 23 -30.16 20.98 0.69
N GLN A 24 -29.72 20.43 -0.45
CA GLN A 24 -28.34 20.06 -0.63
C GLN A 24 -27.53 21.35 -0.46
N LYS A 25 -26.94 21.53 0.72
CA LYS A 25 -25.85 22.48 0.90
C LYS A 25 -24.80 22.10 -0.14
N THR A 26 -24.68 22.91 -1.17
CA THR A 26 -23.55 22.86 -2.11
C THR A 26 -22.25 22.92 -1.31
N PRO A 27 -21.23 22.11 -1.64
CA PRO A 27 -19.94 22.21 -0.98
C PRO A 27 -19.34 23.59 -1.28
N SER A 28 -19.14 24.40 -0.24
CA SER A 28 -18.73 25.80 -0.38
C SER A 28 -17.89 26.31 0.80
N GLN A 29 -17.03 25.48 1.39
CA GLN A 29 -16.33 25.81 2.65
C GLN A 29 -14.84 25.42 2.76
N CYS A 30 -14.17 24.98 1.70
CA CYS A 30 -12.69 24.92 1.73
C CYS A 30 -12.09 26.31 1.42
N SER A 31 -12.13 27.20 2.41
CA SER A 31 -11.45 28.50 2.37
C SER A 31 -10.94 28.90 3.76
N LEU A 32 -9.92 29.77 3.80
CA LEU A 32 -9.33 30.27 5.03
C LEU A 32 -10.38 30.91 5.94
N GLU A 33 -11.29 31.72 5.40
CA GLU A 33 -12.35 32.37 6.17
C GLU A 33 -13.36 31.35 6.71
N SER A 34 -13.72 30.36 5.89
CA SER A 34 -14.71 29.34 6.24
C SER A 34 -14.24 28.46 7.39
N VAL A 35 -12.98 28.02 7.36
CA VAL A 35 -12.39 27.17 8.42
C VAL A 35 -12.01 28.00 9.65
N SER A 36 -11.51 29.24 9.47
CA SER A 36 -11.21 30.12 10.62
C SER A 36 -12.45 30.48 11.43
N ALA A 37 -13.63 30.55 10.78
CA ALA A 37 -14.91 30.75 11.47
C ALA A 37 -15.36 29.56 12.33
N LEU A 38 -14.71 28.40 12.24
CA LEU A 38 -14.94 27.24 13.10
C LEU A 38 -14.07 27.25 14.37
N LEU A 39 -13.08 28.15 14.44
CA LEU A 39 -12.19 28.31 15.59
C LEU A 39 -12.72 29.37 16.56
N THR A 40 -12.40 29.19 17.83
CA THR A 40 -12.65 30.15 18.92
C THR A 40 -11.33 30.71 19.46
N PRO A 41 -11.32 31.89 20.11
CA PRO A 41 -10.12 32.42 20.76
C PRO A 41 -9.53 31.48 21.82
N GLU A 42 -10.35 30.62 22.44
CA GLU A 42 -9.92 29.64 23.44
C GLU A 42 -9.06 28.52 22.84
N ASN A 43 -9.21 28.22 21.54
CA ASN A 43 -8.38 27.23 20.85
C ASN A 43 -6.92 27.67 20.67
N GLN A 44 -6.60 28.96 20.82
CA GLN A 44 -5.27 29.55 20.56
C GLN A 44 -4.68 29.15 19.19
N ALA A 45 -5.55 29.00 18.19
CA ALA A 45 -5.24 28.39 16.90
C ALA A 45 -5.46 29.35 15.71
N GLU A 46 -4.63 29.21 14.68
CA GLU A 46 -4.67 29.98 13.43
C GLU A 46 -4.61 29.03 12.22
N VAL A 47 -5.50 29.25 11.23
CA VAL A 47 -5.49 28.46 9.99
C VAL A 47 -4.41 28.99 9.04
N LEU A 48 -3.38 28.19 8.78
CA LEU A 48 -2.24 28.55 7.93
C LEU A 48 -2.54 28.37 6.44
N THR A 49 -3.26 27.32 6.06
CA THR A 49 -3.55 27.00 4.66
C THR A 49 -4.87 26.24 4.55
N THR A 50 -5.61 26.52 3.47
CA THR A 50 -6.70 25.65 2.99
C THR A 50 -6.52 25.41 1.49
N LEU A 51 -6.75 24.18 1.03
CA LEU A 51 -6.66 23.83 -0.39
C LEU A 51 -7.68 22.74 -0.73
N GLN A 52 -8.63 23.05 -1.62
CA GLN A 52 -9.50 22.01 -2.19
C GLN A 52 -8.73 21.23 -3.25
N LEU A 53 -8.67 19.91 -3.08
CA LEU A 53 -8.22 18.97 -4.09
C LEU A 53 -9.42 18.41 -4.86
N GLY A 54 -9.21 18.15 -6.16
CA GLY A 54 -10.10 17.34 -6.96
C GLY A 54 -9.77 15.86 -6.85
N ASP A 55 -10.51 15.05 -7.61
CA ASP A 55 -10.26 13.61 -7.75
C ASP A 55 -8.85 13.31 -8.28
N ASN A 56 -8.27 12.20 -7.84
CA ASN A 56 -6.87 11.83 -8.04
C ASN A 56 -5.88 12.94 -7.60
N GLY A 57 -6.16 13.55 -6.45
CA GLY A 57 -5.40 14.64 -5.87
C GLY A 57 -3.99 14.22 -5.42
N THR A 58 -3.14 15.21 -5.15
CA THR A 58 -1.81 15.02 -4.58
C THR A 58 -1.49 16.18 -3.66
N PHE A 59 -0.97 15.89 -2.47
CA PHE A 59 -0.57 16.90 -1.50
C PHE A 59 0.64 16.46 -0.67
N GLY A 60 1.49 17.44 -0.34
CA GLY A 60 2.57 17.34 0.64
C GLY A 60 3.06 18.74 0.97
N GLU A 61 3.85 18.85 2.03
CA GLU A 61 4.24 20.13 2.60
C GLU A 61 5.71 20.44 2.28
N VAL A 62 5.93 21.55 1.58
CA VAL A 62 7.28 21.98 1.18
C VAL A 62 8.09 22.34 2.42
N GLY A 63 9.18 21.62 2.64
CA GLY A 63 10.08 21.83 3.79
C GLY A 63 9.73 20.97 5.01
N ASN A 64 8.75 20.07 4.93
CA ASN A 64 8.54 19.02 5.94
C ASN A 64 9.73 18.03 5.89
N ILE A 65 10.55 18.01 6.94
CA ILE A 65 11.81 17.24 7.00
C ILE A 65 11.51 15.78 7.35
N ALA A 66 10.53 15.55 8.21
CA ALA A 66 10.11 14.22 8.65
C ALA A 66 9.45 13.39 7.56
N TYR A 67 8.52 14.00 6.82
CA TYR A 67 7.67 13.34 5.82
C TYR A 67 7.69 14.13 4.50
N PRO A 68 8.82 14.14 3.76
CA PRO A 68 8.97 14.85 2.49
C PRO A 68 8.18 14.22 1.33
N GLN A 69 7.56 13.05 1.53
CA GLN A 69 6.75 12.34 0.54
C GLN A 69 5.35 12.97 0.43
N ASN A 70 4.90 13.20 -0.80
CA ASN A 70 3.52 13.62 -1.06
C ASN A 70 2.58 12.42 -1.00
N ALA A 71 1.44 12.56 -0.34
CA ALA A 71 0.30 11.68 -0.57
C ALA A 71 -0.25 11.91 -1.98
N THR A 72 -0.52 10.83 -2.72
CA THR A 72 -1.08 10.87 -4.08
C THR A 72 -2.33 9.99 -4.16
N HIS A 73 -3.01 10.02 -5.32
CA HIS A 73 -4.26 9.30 -5.55
C HIS A 73 -5.32 9.60 -4.47
N LEU A 74 -5.34 10.84 -3.99
CA LEU A 74 -6.28 11.30 -2.99
C LEU A 74 -7.69 11.47 -3.60
N PRO A 75 -8.77 11.13 -2.87
CA PRO A 75 -10.12 11.49 -3.29
C PRO A 75 -10.32 13.02 -3.25
N PRO A 76 -11.40 13.56 -3.83
CA PRO A 76 -11.79 14.96 -3.63
C PRO A 76 -11.89 15.28 -2.13
N LEU A 77 -11.11 16.26 -1.67
CA LEU A 77 -11.00 16.60 -0.26
C LEU A 77 -10.54 18.05 -0.04
N CYS A 78 -10.84 18.60 1.12
CA CYS A 78 -10.24 19.83 1.61
C CYS A 78 -9.03 19.53 2.48
N VAL A 79 -7.87 20.07 2.11
CA VAL A 79 -6.67 20.11 2.95
C VAL A 79 -6.76 21.35 3.85
N VAL A 80 -6.43 21.19 5.12
CA VAL A 80 -6.26 22.30 6.08
C VAL A 80 -4.96 22.11 6.84
N SER A 81 -4.19 23.17 7.06
CA SER A 81 -3.13 23.18 8.09
C SER A 81 -3.35 24.32 9.08
N ILE A 82 -3.09 24.05 10.36
CA ILE A 82 -3.36 24.93 11.50
C ILE A 82 -2.13 24.99 12.38
N ASN A 83 -1.83 26.16 12.95
CA ASN A 83 -0.89 26.34 14.05
C ASN A 83 -1.66 26.53 15.36
N VAL A 84 -1.21 25.89 16.44
CA VAL A 84 -1.75 26.06 17.79
C VAL A 84 -0.63 26.55 18.70
N THR A 85 -0.88 27.64 19.41
CA THR A 85 0.04 28.13 20.44
C THR A 85 -0.14 27.28 21.70
N SER A 86 0.85 26.46 22.03
CA SER A 86 0.80 25.52 23.15
C SER A 86 1.36 26.12 24.44
N SER A 87 2.30 27.07 24.33
CA SER A 87 2.82 27.85 25.44
C SER A 87 3.39 29.20 24.94
N PRO A 88 3.83 30.11 25.83
CA PRO A 88 4.55 31.32 25.41
C PRO A 88 5.85 31.08 24.65
N THR A 89 6.38 29.85 24.65
CA THR A 89 7.66 29.47 24.01
C THR A 89 7.55 28.27 23.07
N SER A 90 6.34 27.78 22.78
CA SER A 90 6.11 26.66 21.88
C SER A 90 4.78 26.75 21.14
N SER A 91 4.76 26.18 19.94
CA SER A 91 3.56 25.99 19.14
C SER A 91 3.73 24.72 18.32
N TYR A 92 2.63 24.04 18.03
CA TYR A 92 2.61 22.90 17.11
C TYR A 92 1.66 23.15 15.96
N THR A 93 1.99 22.56 14.81
CA THR A 93 1.07 22.53 13.66
C THR A 93 0.36 21.19 13.58
N PHE A 94 -0.82 21.17 12.98
CA PHE A 94 -1.47 19.93 12.56
C PHE A 94 -2.17 20.10 11.22
N GLY A 95 -2.28 18.99 10.50
CA GLY A 95 -2.94 18.90 9.21
C GLY A 95 -4.26 18.15 9.31
N LEU A 96 -5.20 18.49 8.43
CA LEU A 96 -6.43 17.76 8.19
C LEU A 96 -6.57 17.46 6.70
N PHE A 97 -7.04 16.26 6.39
CA PHE A 97 -7.70 15.94 5.14
C PHE A 97 -9.18 15.66 5.43
N LEU A 98 -10.05 16.47 4.84
CA LEU A 98 -11.50 16.42 4.99
C LEU A 98 -12.13 15.97 3.66
N PRO A 99 -12.38 14.66 3.43
CA PRO A 99 -12.93 14.18 2.16
C PRO A 99 -14.37 14.66 1.89
N ASP A 100 -14.70 14.90 0.62
CA ASP A 100 -16.05 15.24 0.15
C ASP A 100 -17.03 14.05 0.30
N GLU A 101 -16.50 12.82 0.26
CA GLU A 101 -17.16 11.55 0.59
C GLU A 101 -16.64 11.06 1.95
N TRP A 102 -17.21 11.60 3.05
CA TRP A 102 -16.84 11.22 4.42
C TRP A 102 -17.71 10.09 4.98
N ASN A 103 -17.08 9.10 5.62
CA ASN A 103 -17.76 7.94 6.22
C ASN A 103 -18.29 8.17 7.67
N ASN A 104 -18.23 9.40 8.17
CA ASN A 104 -18.54 9.81 9.55
C ASN A 104 -17.52 9.36 10.62
N ARG A 105 -16.33 8.89 10.23
CA ARG A 105 -15.25 8.49 11.16
C ARG A 105 -14.09 9.47 11.13
N PHE A 106 -13.44 9.64 12.27
CA PHE A 106 -12.22 10.44 12.43
C PHE A 106 -11.02 9.51 12.64
N LEU A 107 -9.86 9.85 12.06
CA LEU A 107 -8.61 9.11 12.26
C LEU A 107 -7.45 10.08 12.54
N ALA A 108 -6.70 9.86 13.61
CA ALA A 108 -5.40 10.49 13.81
C ALA A 108 -4.27 9.50 13.48
N VAL A 109 -3.22 9.98 12.81
CA VAL A 109 -2.01 9.18 12.51
C VAL A 109 -0.76 9.76 13.18
N GLY A 110 0.05 8.86 13.74
CA GLY A 110 1.22 9.18 14.55
C GLY A 110 2.50 9.54 13.80
N ASN A 111 3.55 9.80 14.59
CA ASN A 111 4.90 10.13 14.14
C ASN A 111 5.88 8.97 14.40
N GLY A 112 7.04 8.94 13.72
CA GLY A 112 8.12 7.96 13.92
C GLY A 112 9.39 8.57 14.52
N GLY A 113 10.15 7.81 15.32
CA GLY A 113 11.41 8.28 15.92
C GLY A 113 11.26 9.62 16.66
N PHE A 114 12.22 10.52 16.46
CA PHE A 114 12.23 11.89 16.97
C PHE A 114 11.74 12.93 15.95
N SER A 115 11.02 12.49 14.92
CA SER A 115 10.57 13.34 13.82
C SER A 115 9.44 14.28 14.21
N GLY A 116 9.66 15.57 14.00
CA GLY A 116 8.62 16.59 13.94
C GLY A 116 8.23 16.92 12.51
N GLY A 117 6.94 17.07 12.25
CA GLY A 117 6.35 17.31 10.94
C GLY A 117 5.01 16.59 10.80
N ILE A 118 4.09 17.16 10.01
CA ILE A 118 2.76 16.55 9.79
C ILE A 118 2.94 15.34 8.86
N ASN A 119 2.43 14.16 9.25
CA ASN A 119 2.53 12.95 8.43
C ASN A 119 1.44 12.90 7.34
N TRP A 120 1.54 13.82 6.37
CA TRP A 120 0.61 13.93 5.24
C TRP A 120 0.52 12.63 4.43
N TYR A 121 1.60 11.85 4.37
CA TYR A 121 1.66 10.61 3.63
C TYR A 121 0.74 9.54 4.24
N ALA A 122 0.91 9.21 5.53
CA ALA A 122 0.02 8.29 6.24
C ALA A 122 -1.42 8.84 6.38
N MET A 123 -1.61 10.17 6.44
CA MET A 123 -2.95 10.77 6.37
C MET A 123 -3.65 10.44 5.04
N GLY A 124 -2.88 10.34 3.94
CA GLY A 124 -3.37 9.92 2.64
C GLY A 124 -3.96 8.51 2.69
N THR A 125 -3.24 7.57 3.29
CA THR A 125 -3.68 6.20 3.57
C THR A 125 -5.00 6.19 4.34
N GLY A 126 -5.15 7.02 5.37
CA GLY A 126 -6.39 7.14 6.13
C GLY A 126 -7.61 7.60 5.32
N VAL A 127 -7.48 8.63 4.48
CA VAL A 127 -8.60 9.11 3.66
C VAL A 127 -9.01 8.16 2.54
N LYS A 128 -8.12 7.23 2.12
CA LYS A 128 -8.45 6.17 1.16
C LYS A 128 -9.49 5.17 1.72
N TYR A 129 -9.63 5.05 3.04
CA TYR A 129 -10.73 4.35 3.73
C TYR A 129 -11.95 5.27 4.06
N GLY A 130 -11.93 6.53 3.63
CA GLY A 130 -13.03 7.50 3.79
C GLY A 130 -13.08 8.27 5.12
N PHE A 131 -12.06 8.15 5.98
CA PHE A 131 -11.98 8.90 7.24
C PHE A 131 -11.68 10.38 7.00
N ALA A 132 -12.16 11.26 7.89
CA ALA A 132 -11.54 12.57 8.07
C ALA A 132 -10.25 12.35 8.88
N THR A 133 -9.09 12.62 8.27
CA THR A 133 -7.80 12.18 8.81
C THR A 133 -6.93 13.36 9.24
N MET A 134 -6.16 13.21 10.32
CA MET A 134 -5.25 14.25 10.84
C MET A 134 -3.89 13.72 11.27
N SER A 135 -2.89 14.60 11.33
CA SER A 135 -1.59 14.35 11.96
C SER A 135 -1.00 15.66 12.50
N THR A 136 -0.17 15.57 13.54
CA THR A 136 0.46 16.71 14.22
C THR A 136 1.97 16.74 13.99
N SER A 137 2.58 17.93 13.95
CA SER A 137 4.03 18.09 13.85
C SER A 137 4.78 17.91 15.16
N THR A 138 4.09 17.68 16.29
CA THR A 138 4.72 17.47 17.60
C THR A 138 5.56 18.65 18.12
N GLY A 139 5.27 19.86 17.63
CA GLY A 139 5.88 21.11 18.12
C GLY A 139 7.18 21.51 17.43
N HIS A 140 7.61 20.80 16.39
CA HIS A 140 8.88 21.04 15.70
C HIS A 140 8.91 20.45 14.28
N ASN A 141 10.02 20.63 13.55
CA ASN A 141 10.27 20.06 12.23
C ASN A 141 11.69 19.49 12.19
N SER A 142 11.84 18.17 12.11
CA SER A 142 13.13 17.47 12.30
C SER A 142 13.17 16.11 11.59
N SER A 143 14.38 15.53 11.51
CA SER A 143 14.56 14.13 11.13
C SER A 143 14.27 13.18 12.30
N ASN A 144 14.14 11.88 12.01
CA ASN A 144 13.80 10.87 13.01
C ASN A 144 14.88 10.62 14.08
N GLN A 145 16.07 11.22 13.96
CA GLN A 145 17.20 11.08 14.88
C GLN A 145 17.69 12.41 15.47
N ASP A 146 17.01 13.52 15.21
CA ASP A 146 17.40 14.87 15.68
C ASP A 146 16.56 15.26 16.92
N MET A 147 17.23 15.61 18.03
CA MET A 147 16.58 16.17 19.24
C MET A 147 17.04 17.59 19.58
N GLY A 148 17.71 18.31 18.67
CA GLY A 148 18.17 19.68 18.91
C GLY A 148 17.05 20.67 19.27
N TRP A 149 15.81 20.38 18.86
CA TRP A 149 14.59 21.12 19.19
C TRP A 149 14.14 21.00 20.66
N ALA A 150 14.63 19.99 21.38
CA ALA A 150 14.31 19.74 22.78
C ALA A 150 15.26 20.48 23.75
N LEU A 151 16.46 20.85 23.27
CA LEU A 151 17.53 21.39 24.11
C LEU A 151 17.10 22.64 24.88
N ASN A 152 17.15 22.56 26.22
CA ASN A 152 16.73 23.58 27.17
C ASN A 152 15.27 24.06 26.97
N ASN A 153 14.41 23.24 26.37
CA ASN A 153 13.02 23.60 26.04
C ASN A 153 12.02 22.57 26.59
N PRO A 154 11.55 22.71 27.84
CA PRO A 154 10.62 21.75 28.44
C PRO A 154 9.24 21.75 27.76
N GLU A 155 8.87 22.82 27.06
CA GLU A 155 7.57 22.96 26.42
C GLU A 155 7.49 22.18 25.10
N THR A 156 8.54 22.18 24.28
CA THR A 156 8.60 21.30 23.09
C THR A 156 8.72 19.83 23.50
N LYS A 157 9.41 19.51 24.61
CA LYS A 157 9.42 18.16 25.19
C LYS A 157 8.00 17.71 25.57
N ALA A 158 7.19 18.57 26.19
CA ALA A 158 5.80 18.27 26.54
C ALA A 158 4.89 18.12 25.30
N ASP A 159 5.10 18.95 24.26
CA ASP A 159 4.36 18.85 22.99
C ASP A 159 4.60 17.50 22.31
N TRP A 160 5.86 17.06 22.17
CA TRP A 160 6.19 15.74 21.61
C TRP A 160 5.83 14.57 22.53
N ALA A 161 5.90 14.76 23.85
CA ALA A 161 5.47 13.74 24.81
C ALA A 161 3.99 13.37 24.64
N GLY A 162 3.10 14.32 24.34
CA GLY A 162 1.70 14.00 24.02
C GLY A 162 0.75 15.18 23.91
N ARG A 163 1.12 16.34 24.47
CA ARG A 163 0.26 17.53 24.50
C ARG A 163 -0.15 18.02 23.11
N SER A 164 0.71 17.86 22.10
CA SER A 164 0.35 18.23 20.72
C SER A 164 -0.70 17.30 20.13
N LEU A 165 -0.65 16.00 20.39
CA LEU A 165 -1.59 15.03 19.82
C LEU A 165 -2.98 15.25 20.39
N HIS A 166 -3.10 15.37 21.71
CA HIS A 166 -4.37 15.65 22.38
C HIS A 166 -4.98 16.98 21.91
N GLY A 167 -4.22 18.09 22.02
CA GLY A 167 -4.73 19.40 21.63
C GLY A 167 -5.06 19.51 20.14
N SER A 168 -4.26 18.87 19.26
CA SER A 168 -4.61 18.74 17.84
C SER A 168 -5.90 17.93 17.66
N THR A 169 -6.10 16.84 18.41
CA THR A 169 -7.30 15.97 18.33
C THR A 169 -8.56 16.74 18.72
N VAL A 170 -8.52 17.50 19.81
CA VAL A 170 -9.64 18.34 20.28
C VAL A 170 -10.03 19.37 19.21
N VAL A 171 -9.08 20.16 18.70
CA VAL A 171 -9.36 21.20 17.69
C VAL A 171 -9.76 20.57 16.34
N ALA A 172 -9.14 19.46 15.95
CA ALA A 172 -9.49 18.74 14.72
C ALA A 172 -10.94 18.23 14.75
N LYS A 173 -11.40 17.62 15.85
CA LYS A 173 -12.80 17.17 16.01
C LYS A 173 -13.79 18.33 15.92
N GLN A 174 -13.48 19.48 16.53
CA GLN A 174 -14.28 20.71 16.44
C GLN A 174 -14.42 21.20 14.98
N ILE A 175 -13.32 21.17 14.21
CA ILE A 175 -13.34 21.55 12.79
C ILE A 175 -14.12 20.54 11.95
N VAL A 176 -13.95 19.23 12.18
CA VAL A 176 -14.71 18.17 11.50
C VAL A 176 -16.21 18.36 11.73
N GLU A 177 -16.64 18.57 12.99
CA GLU A 177 -18.03 18.84 13.33
C GLU A 177 -18.56 20.10 12.63
N GLY A 178 -17.81 21.21 12.67
CA GLY A 178 -18.19 22.46 12.03
C GLY A 178 -18.26 22.38 10.50
N TYR A 179 -17.33 21.67 9.86
CA TYR A 179 -17.20 21.54 8.41
C TYR A 179 -18.29 20.65 7.80
N TYR A 180 -18.56 19.48 8.40
CA TYR A 180 -19.61 18.57 7.94
C TYR A 180 -21.00 18.93 8.50
N GLY A 181 -21.07 19.72 9.56
CA GLY A 181 -22.30 20.03 10.31
C GLY A 181 -22.77 18.87 11.20
N ALA A 182 -21.88 17.92 11.49
CA ALA A 182 -22.11 16.76 12.36
C ALA A 182 -20.76 16.24 12.90
N ALA A 183 -20.69 15.93 14.19
CA ALA A 183 -19.52 15.31 14.80
C ALA A 183 -19.25 13.91 14.22
N ALA A 184 -18.00 13.44 14.33
CA ALA A 184 -17.64 12.07 13.98
C ALA A 184 -18.39 11.08 14.90
N ASN A 185 -18.94 10.01 14.33
CA ASN A 185 -19.61 8.95 15.08
C ASN A 185 -18.63 8.18 15.97
N ARG A 186 -17.39 8.01 15.50
CA ARG A 186 -16.29 7.33 16.18
C ARG A 186 -14.95 7.97 15.83
N SER A 187 -14.04 7.96 16.80
CA SER A 187 -12.68 8.50 16.72
C SER A 187 -11.66 7.37 16.79
N TYR A 188 -10.71 7.35 15.86
CA TYR A 188 -9.71 6.29 15.75
C TYR A 188 -8.28 6.85 15.75
N TYR A 189 -7.32 6.03 16.18
CA TYR A 189 -5.89 6.31 16.10
C TYR A 189 -5.15 5.16 15.39
N SER A 190 -4.17 5.47 14.56
CA SER A 190 -3.22 4.50 14.00
C SER A 190 -1.80 5.03 14.04
N GLY A 191 -0.90 4.33 14.72
CA GLY A 191 0.50 4.69 14.81
C GLY A 191 1.40 3.51 15.13
N CYS A 192 2.66 3.59 14.72
CA CYS A 192 3.68 2.61 15.08
C CYS A 192 4.95 3.30 15.64
N SER A 193 5.76 2.59 16.43
CA SER A 193 7.00 3.12 17.05
C SER A 193 6.69 4.23 18.07
N THR A 194 7.22 5.45 17.87
CA THR A 194 6.77 6.66 18.59
C THR A 194 5.26 6.89 18.46
N GLY A 195 4.65 6.53 17.33
CA GLY A 195 3.20 6.53 17.14
C GLY A 195 2.49 5.48 18.01
N GLY A 196 3.08 4.29 18.17
CA GLY A 196 2.55 3.29 19.09
C GLY A 196 2.54 3.81 20.54
N ARG A 197 3.61 4.50 20.97
CA ARG A 197 3.69 5.20 22.26
C ARG A 197 2.62 6.29 22.37
N GLN A 198 2.49 7.15 21.35
CA GLN A 198 1.51 8.24 21.29
C GLN A 198 0.07 7.72 21.47
N GLY A 199 -0.30 6.64 20.77
CA GLY A 199 -1.62 6.00 20.89
C GLY A 199 -1.87 5.44 22.28
N VAL A 200 -0.94 4.62 22.81
CA VAL A 200 -1.04 4.07 24.18
C VAL A 200 -1.15 5.20 25.21
N LYS A 201 -0.32 6.24 25.10
CA LYS A 201 -0.33 7.38 26.03
C LYS A 201 -1.63 8.18 25.95
N SER A 202 -2.23 8.31 24.78
CA SER A 202 -3.55 8.94 24.64
C SER A 202 -4.62 8.13 25.37
N ALA A 203 -4.63 6.79 25.30
CA ALA A 203 -5.53 5.97 26.12
C ALA A 203 -5.34 6.19 27.64
N GLN A 204 -4.10 6.44 28.08
CA GLN A 204 -3.73 6.62 29.48
C GLN A 204 -4.07 8.00 30.04
N ASP A 205 -3.74 9.06 29.29
CA ASP A 205 -3.81 10.45 29.76
C ASP A 205 -5.08 11.18 29.27
N HIS A 206 -5.63 10.76 28.12
CA HIS A 206 -6.73 11.42 27.40
C HIS A 206 -7.70 10.39 26.77
N PRO A 207 -8.32 9.50 27.57
CA PRO A 207 -9.10 8.36 27.07
C PRO A 207 -10.25 8.77 26.12
N GLU A 208 -10.75 10.01 26.21
CA GLU A 208 -11.76 10.61 25.33
C GLU A 208 -11.30 10.93 23.90
N ASP A 209 -10.00 10.89 23.61
CA ASP A 209 -9.46 11.20 22.29
C ASP A 209 -9.85 10.13 21.25
N PHE A 210 -9.85 8.84 21.61
CA PHE A 210 -10.09 7.74 20.67
C PHE A 210 -10.98 6.65 21.24
N ASP A 211 -11.88 6.13 20.41
CA ASP A 211 -12.71 4.97 20.71
C ASP A 211 -12.04 3.67 20.23
N GLY A 212 -11.16 3.76 19.22
CA GLY A 212 -10.32 2.66 18.74
C GLY A 212 -8.87 3.09 18.52
N ILE A 213 -7.90 2.33 19.01
CA ILE A 213 -6.47 2.62 18.89
C ILE A 213 -5.73 1.42 18.30
N LEU A 214 -5.03 1.64 17.19
CA LEU A 214 -4.11 0.69 16.57
C LEU A 214 -2.65 1.11 16.88
N ALA A 215 -1.96 0.31 17.69
CA ALA A 215 -0.64 0.66 18.25
C ALA A 215 0.44 -0.37 17.87
N GLY A 216 1.22 -0.06 16.85
CA GLY A 216 2.36 -0.88 16.42
C GLY A 216 3.64 -0.60 17.21
N ALA A 217 4.39 -1.63 17.54
CA ALA A 217 5.68 -1.61 18.23
C ALA A 217 5.88 -0.41 19.21
N PRO A 218 5.04 -0.24 20.26
CA PRO A 218 5.02 0.99 21.04
C PRO A 218 6.34 1.28 21.77
N ALA A 219 6.91 2.46 21.51
CA ALA A 219 8.08 3.01 22.21
C ALA A 219 7.74 3.52 23.64
N TRP A 220 6.89 2.78 24.37
CA TRP A 220 6.19 3.25 25.58
C TRP A 220 7.15 3.67 26.70
N MET A 221 8.26 2.95 26.89
CA MET A 221 9.27 3.22 27.91
C MET A 221 10.46 3.99 27.31
N SER A 222 10.17 5.13 26.67
CA SER A 222 11.12 5.95 25.91
C SER A 222 12.40 6.28 26.71
N THR A 223 12.27 6.60 28.00
CA THR A 223 13.40 6.94 28.89
C THR A 223 14.48 5.86 28.92
N SER A 224 14.09 4.60 29.10
CA SER A 224 15.02 3.47 29.12
C SER A 224 15.39 2.98 27.71
N GLN A 225 14.48 3.09 26.75
CA GLN A 225 14.69 2.66 25.37
C GLN A 225 15.87 3.39 24.70
N GLN A 226 15.92 4.71 24.79
CA GLN A 226 16.97 5.47 24.08
C GLN A 226 18.34 5.26 24.70
N LEU A 227 18.43 5.20 26.03
CA LEU A 227 19.68 4.83 26.72
C LEU A 227 20.09 3.38 26.45
N TRP A 228 19.14 2.48 26.21
CA TRP A 228 19.43 1.13 25.76
C TRP A 228 19.99 1.09 24.32
N GLN A 229 19.50 1.93 23.39
CA GLN A 229 20.13 2.09 22.06
C GLN A 229 21.58 2.56 22.18
N LEU A 230 21.86 3.47 23.10
CA LEU A 230 23.23 3.89 23.42
C LEU A 230 24.07 2.70 23.88
N LYS A 231 23.58 1.92 24.86
CA LYS A 231 24.23 0.67 25.32
C LYS A 231 24.49 -0.30 24.18
N VAL A 232 23.57 -0.45 23.23
CA VAL A 232 23.69 -1.37 22.09
C VAL A 232 24.85 -0.97 21.17
N GLY A 233 24.95 0.31 20.81
CA GLY A 233 26.10 0.83 20.07
C GLY A 233 27.40 0.70 20.86
N ALA A 234 27.42 1.18 22.11
CA ALA A 234 28.61 1.15 22.98
C ALA A 234 29.17 -0.26 23.22
N VAL A 235 28.31 -1.29 23.29
CA VAL A 235 28.73 -2.70 23.44
C VAL A 235 29.43 -3.24 22.19
N ASN A 236 29.12 -2.73 21.00
CA ASN A 236 29.75 -3.18 19.75
C ASN A 236 31.11 -2.49 19.50
N LEU A 237 31.34 -1.32 20.09
CA LEU A 237 32.49 -0.46 19.84
C LEU A 237 33.75 -0.85 20.66
N PRO A 238 34.96 -0.45 20.23
CA PRO A 238 35.28 0.29 19.00
C PRO A 238 35.34 -0.61 17.75
N GLU A 239 35.20 -0.01 16.56
CA GLU A 239 35.16 -0.67 15.25
C GLU A 239 36.45 -1.42 14.87
N ASP A 240 37.59 -1.03 15.43
CA ASP A 240 38.87 -1.74 15.29
C ASP A 240 39.11 -2.79 16.40
N GLY A 241 38.20 -2.87 17.38
CA GLY A 241 38.23 -3.78 18.50
C GLY A 241 37.99 -5.24 18.10
N PRO A 242 38.60 -6.22 18.80
CA PRO A 242 38.49 -7.63 18.45
C PRO A 242 37.07 -8.21 18.61
N GLY A 243 36.21 -7.52 19.38
CA GLY A 243 34.81 -7.87 19.61
C GLY A 243 33.82 -7.22 18.65
N TYR A 244 34.24 -6.32 17.76
CA TYR A 244 33.34 -5.61 16.85
C TYR A 244 32.64 -6.57 15.89
N LEU A 245 31.32 -6.44 15.81
CA LEU A 245 30.45 -7.11 14.86
C LEU A 245 30.18 -6.13 13.69
N PRO A 246 30.88 -6.26 12.54
CA PRO A 246 30.61 -5.43 11.38
C PRO A 246 29.21 -5.77 10.81
N PRO A 247 28.44 -4.80 10.28
CA PRO A 247 27.09 -5.04 9.76
C PRO A 247 26.96 -6.23 8.81
N ALA A 248 27.97 -6.44 7.95
CA ALA A 248 28.02 -7.55 6.99
C ALA A 248 28.13 -8.96 7.59
N VAL A 249 28.28 -9.11 8.92
CA VAL A 249 28.24 -10.42 9.59
C VAL A 249 26.83 -10.80 10.05
N PHE A 250 25.90 -9.84 10.14
CA PHE A 250 24.56 -10.08 10.68
C PHE A 250 23.69 -10.95 9.76
N ASP A 251 23.90 -10.93 8.44
CA ASP A 251 23.28 -11.91 7.54
C ASP A 251 23.66 -13.35 7.93
N ALA A 252 24.95 -13.62 8.16
CA ALA A 252 25.40 -14.94 8.56
C ALA A 252 24.95 -15.34 9.98
N ILE A 253 24.80 -14.37 10.90
CA ILE A 253 24.21 -14.65 12.23
C ILE A 253 22.73 -15.02 12.06
N SER A 254 21.98 -14.25 11.29
CA SER A 254 20.56 -14.47 11.03
C SER A 254 20.31 -15.83 10.35
N ASP A 255 21.15 -16.21 9.38
CA ASP A 255 21.05 -17.50 8.71
C ASP A 255 21.38 -18.68 9.65
N GLU A 256 22.33 -18.52 10.59
CA GLU A 256 22.61 -19.53 11.62
C GLU A 256 21.53 -19.56 12.72
N VAL A 257 20.86 -18.43 13.00
CA VAL A 257 19.68 -18.36 13.85
C VAL A 257 18.54 -19.17 13.22
N LEU A 258 18.18 -18.93 11.95
CA LEU A 258 17.22 -19.77 11.24
C LEU A 258 17.58 -21.25 11.29
N ARG A 259 18.83 -21.59 10.96
CA ARG A 259 19.33 -22.98 10.95
C ARG A 259 19.21 -23.68 12.33
N GLN A 260 19.01 -22.93 13.41
CA GLN A 260 18.77 -23.45 14.76
C GLN A 260 17.32 -23.28 15.25
N CYS A 261 16.57 -22.31 14.72
CA CYS A 261 15.30 -21.84 15.29
C CYS A 261 14.06 -22.05 14.43
N ASP A 262 14.19 -22.10 13.09
CA ASP A 262 13.10 -22.27 12.12
C ASP A 262 12.24 -23.50 12.47
N GLY A 263 12.86 -24.68 12.48
CA GLY A 263 12.25 -25.96 12.88
C GLY A 263 11.72 -26.12 14.32
N SER A 264 11.62 -25.05 15.13
CA SER A 264 11.22 -25.13 16.54
C SER A 264 9.71 -25.22 16.78
N ASP A 265 8.89 -24.74 15.83
CA ASP A 265 7.42 -24.91 15.83
C ASP A 265 6.95 -26.21 15.12
N GLY A 266 7.84 -26.85 14.36
CA GLY A 266 7.57 -28.08 13.61
C GLY A 266 7.46 -27.91 12.09
N VAL A 267 7.52 -26.69 11.59
CA VAL A 267 7.63 -26.33 10.17
C VAL A 267 9.05 -25.84 9.88
N VAL A 268 9.49 -25.90 8.62
CA VAL A 268 10.77 -25.32 8.17
C VAL A 268 10.45 -24.50 6.94
N ASP A 269 10.11 -23.23 7.16
CA ASP A 269 9.65 -22.29 6.13
C ASP A 269 10.47 -20.99 6.07
N GLY A 270 11.48 -20.86 6.94
CA GLY A 270 12.34 -19.69 7.04
C GLY A 270 11.87 -18.67 8.09
N VAL A 271 10.80 -18.94 8.84
CA VAL A 271 10.24 -18.03 9.84
C VAL A 271 10.56 -18.51 11.25
N VAL A 272 11.06 -17.62 12.12
CA VAL A 272 11.13 -17.91 13.56
C VAL A 272 9.76 -17.60 14.17
N MET A 273 8.86 -18.58 14.25
CA MET A 273 7.48 -18.37 14.73
C MET A 273 7.39 -17.90 16.18
N ASN A 274 8.28 -18.39 17.06
CA ASN A 274 8.40 -17.90 18.42
C ASN A 274 9.88 -17.92 18.88
N PRO A 275 10.56 -16.76 18.92
CA PRO A 275 11.95 -16.65 19.34
C PRO A 275 12.23 -17.26 20.73
N THR A 276 11.25 -17.22 21.64
CA THR A 276 11.42 -17.71 23.03
C THR A 276 11.57 -19.23 23.14
N HIS A 277 11.18 -19.99 22.10
CA HIS A 277 11.31 -21.44 22.06
C HIS A 277 12.65 -21.92 21.48
N CYS A 278 13.46 -21.02 20.92
CA CYS A 278 14.77 -21.37 20.37
C CYS A 278 15.92 -21.23 21.38
N ASN A 279 16.73 -22.27 21.52
CA ASN A 279 17.98 -22.25 22.29
C ASN A 279 19.17 -22.02 21.36
N PHE A 280 19.34 -20.76 20.90
CA PHE A 280 20.40 -20.39 19.97
C PHE A 280 21.82 -20.52 20.56
N ARG A 281 22.71 -21.16 19.80
CA ARG A 281 24.10 -21.48 20.16
C ARG A 281 25.10 -20.83 19.19
N PRO A 282 25.53 -19.58 19.44
CA PRO A 282 26.45 -18.87 18.54
C PRO A 282 27.84 -19.50 18.46
N GLU A 283 28.22 -20.42 19.36
CA GLU A 283 29.50 -21.15 19.27
C GLU A 283 29.61 -22.01 18.00
N LYS A 284 28.49 -22.30 17.31
CA LYS A 284 28.49 -22.97 16.01
C LYS A 284 29.13 -22.13 14.91
N MET A 285 29.16 -20.80 15.07
CA MET A 285 29.78 -19.86 14.13
C MET A 285 31.29 -19.65 14.36
N LEU A 286 31.93 -20.33 15.31
CA LEU A 286 33.35 -20.10 15.62
C LEU A 286 34.24 -20.25 14.38
N CYS A 287 35.02 -19.21 14.07
CA CYS A 287 35.98 -19.25 12.97
C CYS A 287 37.02 -20.37 13.16
N LYS A 288 37.25 -21.14 12.09
CA LYS A 288 38.31 -22.16 12.04
C LYS A 288 39.69 -21.49 12.10
N THR A 289 40.61 -22.10 12.82
CA THR A 289 42.00 -21.64 12.97
C THR A 289 42.68 -21.46 11.60
N GLY A 290 43.22 -20.27 11.35
CA GLY A 290 43.93 -19.92 10.11
C GLY A 290 43.17 -18.99 9.15
N ALA A 291 41.87 -18.73 9.36
CA ALA A 291 41.19 -17.65 8.68
C ALA A 291 41.64 -16.27 9.22
N SER A 292 41.56 -15.22 8.39
CA SER A 292 41.71 -13.82 8.85
C SER A 292 40.45 -13.39 9.63
N ALA A 293 40.31 -13.96 10.82
CA ALA A 293 39.02 -14.09 11.50
C ALA A 293 38.33 -12.75 11.82
N ASN A 294 39.11 -11.70 12.10
CA ASN A 294 38.59 -10.35 12.39
C ASN A 294 37.95 -9.64 11.17
N ARG A 295 38.02 -10.23 9.96
CA ARG A 295 37.35 -9.70 8.74
C ARG A 295 36.44 -10.73 8.06
N SER A 296 36.06 -11.79 8.77
CA SER A 296 35.10 -12.76 8.23
C SER A 296 33.68 -12.17 8.23
N THR A 297 32.93 -12.42 7.17
CA THR A 297 31.48 -12.18 7.09
C THR A 297 30.66 -13.44 7.35
N THR A 298 31.30 -14.60 7.56
CA THR A 298 30.64 -15.92 7.63
C THR A 298 30.95 -16.72 8.90
N CYS A 299 31.78 -16.18 9.80
CA CYS A 299 32.11 -16.80 11.08
C CYS A 299 32.49 -15.72 12.10
N LEU A 300 32.43 -16.06 13.39
CA LEU A 300 32.71 -15.16 14.51
C LEU A 300 33.96 -15.58 15.29
N THR A 301 34.71 -14.61 15.79
CA THR A 301 35.74 -14.82 16.80
C THR A 301 35.13 -15.04 18.19
N ALA A 302 35.92 -15.56 19.14
CA ALA A 302 35.44 -15.71 20.52
C ALA A 302 35.06 -14.36 21.18
N PRO A 303 35.82 -13.25 20.99
CA PRO A 303 35.36 -11.92 21.41
C PRO A 303 34.08 -11.45 20.72
N GLN A 304 33.92 -11.66 19.41
CA GLN A 304 32.67 -11.32 18.70
C GLN A 304 31.45 -12.09 19.24
N ILE A 305 31.61 -13.37 19.59
CA ILE A 305 30.57 -14.15 20.27
C ILE A 305 30.26 -13.59 21.65
N ALA A 306 31.24 -13.04 22.38
CA ALA A 306 31.00 -12.39 23.66
C ALA A 306 30.21 -11.08 23.49
N THR A 307 30.49 -10.28 22.46
CA THR A 307 29.68 -9.11 22.06
C THR A 307 28.25 -9.51 21.71
N LEU A 308 28.07 -10.50 20.84
CA LEU A 308 26.75 -10.98 20.42
C LEU A 308 25.90 -11.46 21.61
N LYS A 309 26.53 -12.17 22.56
CA LYS A 309 25.87 -12.58 23.82
C LYS A 309 25.49 -11.41 24.74
N GLN A 310 26.08 -10.23 24.60
CA GLN A 310 25.65 -9.02 25.31
C GLN A 310 24.50 -8.29 24.60
N LEU A 311 24.31 -8.51 23.29
CA LEU A 311 23.15 -7.99 22.55
C LEU A 311 21.87 -8.78 22.89
N TYR A 312 21.95 -10.12 22.96
CA TYR A 312 20.87 -11.00 23.43
C TYR A 312 20.74 -11.12 24.96
N ARG A 313 21.12 -10.06 25.72
CA ARG A 313 20.98 -10.06 27.18
C ARG A 313 20.17 -8.85 27.66
N PRO A 314 19.08 -9.08 28.43
CA PRO A 314 18.28 -7.98 28.96
C PRO A 314 19.14 -7.13 29.90
N LEU A 315 18.84 -5.84 29.95
CA LEU A 315 19.50 -4.91 30.85
C LEU A 315 18.86 -5.04 32.24
N ILE A 316 19.65 -5.53 33.19
CA ILE A 316 19.26 -5.71 34.59
C ILE A 316 20.28 -4.95 35.45
N GLN A 317 19.78 -4.09 36.32
CA GLN A 317 20.59 -3.38 37.32
C GLN A 317 20.59 -4.16 38.63
N LEU A 318 21.77 -4.37 39.21
CA LEU A 318 21.89 -4.81 40.59
C LEU A 318 21.87 -3.59 41.50
N ASP A 319 20.87 -3.50 42.37
CA ASP A 319 20.88 -2.55 43.48
C ASP A 319 21.89 -3.03 44.53
N ALA A 320 22.97 -2.26 44.71
CA ALA A 320 24.06 -2.61 45.61
C ALA A 320 23.67 -2.52 47.10
N ASP A 321 22.68 -1.68 47.44
CA ASP A 321 22.23 -1.48 48.81
C ASP A 321 21.14 -2.50 49.20
N VAL A 322 20.32 -2.92 48.24
CA VAL A 322 19.17 -3.83 48.48
C VAL A 322 19.44 -5.29 48.04
N HIS A 323 20.53 -5.55 47.31
CA HIS A 323 20.82 -6.85 46.66
C HIS A 323 19.71 -7.34 45.71
N ASN A 324 18.86 -6.42 45.24
CA ASN A 324 17.75 -6.73 44.35
C ASN A 324 18.16 -6.54 42.88
N LEU A 325 17.55 -7.33 41.99
CA LEU A 325 17.74 -7.22 40.55
C LEU A 325 16.56 -6.46 39.95
N THR A 326 16.80 -5.24 39.48
CA THR A 326 15.81 -4.41 38.82
C THR A 326 15.93 -4.58 37.30
N TYR A 327 14.84 -5.01 36.66
CA TYR A 327 14.75 -5.03 35.20
C TYR A 327 14.69 -3.60 34.66
N VAL A 328 15.46 -3.29 33.61
CA VAL A 328 15.55 -1.95 33.02
C VAL A 328 15.04 -1.93 31.58
N TYR A 329 15.46 -2.87 30.74
CA TYR A 329 15.03 -2.94 29.34
C TYR A 329 15.30 -4.33 28.74
N PRO A 330 14.47 -4.84 27.79
CA PRO A 330 14.69 -6.13 27.15
C PRO A 330 15.95 -6.16 26.25
N SER A 331 16.27 -7.34 25.72
CA SER A 331 17.24 -7.52 24.63
C SER A 331 16.53 -7.80 23.31
N PHE A 332 17.24 -7.63 22.19
CA PHE A 332 16.76 -8.11 20.89
C PHE A 332 16.30 -9.57 20.95
N GLY A 333 15.23 -9.87 20.19
CA GLY A 333 14.79 -11.23 19.92
C GLY A 333 15.66 -11.95 18.87
N LEU A 334 15.54 -13.27 18.80
CA LEU A 334 16.11 -14.06 17.71
C LEU A 334 15.27 -13.87 16.44
N GLY A 335 15.92 -13.67 15.30
CA GLY A 335 15.29 -13.39 14.01
C GLY A 335 15.34 -11.92 13.60
N SER A 336 15.72 -11.00 14.52
CA SER A 336 15.85 -9.57 14.22
C SER A 336 17.24 -9.15 13.73
N GLU A 337 18.17 -10.09 13.55
CA GLU A 337 19.59 -9.82 13.30
C GLU A 337 19.80 -8.95 12.05
N LYS A 338 19.00 -9.16 10.99
CA LYS A 338 19.06 -8.35 9.76
C LYS A 338 18.74 -6.87 9.97
N GLN A 339 18.02 -6.51 11.03
CA GLN A 339 17.68 -5.13 11.35
C GLN A 339 18.52 -4.54 12.51
N MET A 340 19.13 -5.37 13.37
CA MET A 340 20.01 -4.90 14.46
C MET A 340 21.09 -3.87 14.05
N PRO A 341 21.73 -3.93 12.84
CA PRO A 341 22.66 -2.90 12.39
C PRO A 341 22.13 -1.46 12.44
N SER A 342 20.82 -1.26 12.40
CA SER A 342 20.19 0.07 12.53
C SER A 342 20.42 0.74 13.89
N SER A 343 20.78 -0.03 14.93
CA SER A 343 21.03 0.45 16.29
C SER A 343 22.49 0.76 16.65
N PHE A 344 23.49 0.44 15.81
CA PHE A 344 24.90 0.51 16.26
C PHE A 344 25.57 1.88 16.16
N GLY A 345 25.17 2.74 15.21
CA GLY A 345 25.89 3.98 14.91
C GLY A 345 27.05 3.77 13.92
N SER A 346 28.03 4.68 13.91
CA SER A 346 29.17 4.66 12.97
C SER A 346 30.30 5.60 13.38
N ASN A 347 31.49 5.42 12.82
CA ASN A 347 32.69 6.22 13.08
C ASN A 347 33.14 6.21 14.56
N ASN A 348 33.01 5.05 15.21
CA ASN A 348 33.19 4.89 16.66
C ASN A 348 32.21 5.67 17.56
N GLU A 349 31.06 6.10 17.04
CA GLU A 349 29.97 6.70 17.82
C GLU A 349 28.73 5.78 17.86
N PRO A 350 28.03 5.65 19.01
CA PRO A 350 26.75 4.96 19.13
C PRO A 350 25.66 5.61 18.27
N SER A 351 24.53 4.92 18.10
CA SER A 351 23.37 5.46 17.37
C SER A 351 22.89 6.79 17.97
N LEU A 352 22.55 7.74 17.08
CA LEU A 352 22.01 9.05 17.44
C LEU A 352 20.76 8.95 18.32
N TYR A 353 19.94 7.89 18.15
CA TYR A 353 18.81 7.60 19.04
C TYR A 353 19.19 7.65 20.53
N GLY A 354 20.38 7.19 20.90
CA GLY A 354 20.86 7.25 22.28
C GLY A 354 21.57 8.55 22.64
N THR A 355 22.47 9.03 21.79
CA THR A 355 23.33 10.18 22.11
C THR A 355 22.62 11.52 22.02
N GLU A 356 21.72 11.71 21.07
CA GLU A 356 20.86 12.91 20.97
C GLU A 356 19.85 12.96 22.12
N TYR A 357 19.28 11.82 22.51
CA TYR A 357 18.41 11.73 23.69
C TYR A 357 19.15 12.13 24.96
N ALA A 358 20.34 11.57 25.22
CA ALA A 358 21.12 11.90 26.40
C ALA A 358 21.46 13.41 26.45
N LYS A 359 22.04 13.95 25.37
CA LYS A 359 22.49 15.35 25.27
C LYS A 359 21.34 16.35 25.30
N ASN A 360 20.41 16.24 24.34
CA ASN A 360 19.48 17.30 24.01
C ASN A 360 18.09 17.13 24.65
N TYR A 361 17.73 15.92 25.11
CA TYR A 361 16.42 15.66 25.73
C TYR A 361 16.51 15.40 27.24
N LEU A 362 17.48 14.60 27.69
CA LEU A 362 17.59 14.17 29.09
C LEU A 362 18.38 15.16 29.96
N PHE A 363 19.62 15.48 29.58
CA PHE A 363 20.52 16.29 30.42
C PHE A 363 20.56 17.78 30.07
N ASP A 364 20.03 18.18 28.90
CA ASP A 364 20.12 19.55 28.36
C ASP A 364 21.56 20.07 28.22
N ASP A 365 22.51 19.15 28.01
CA ASP A 365 23.95 19.37 27.94
C ASP A 365 24.54 18.79 26.64
N PRO A 366 24.79 19.63 25.61
CA PRO A 366 25.43 19.20 24.36
C PRO A 366 26.88 18.74 24.53
N SER A 367 27.52 19.05 25.66
CA SER A 367 28.89 18.63 25.99
C SER A 367 28.95 17.28 26.71
N TRP A 368 27.78 16.67 27.04
CA TRP A 368 27.71 15.37 27.68
C TRP A 368 28.40 14.28 26.84
N ASP A 369 29.38 13.62 27.44
CA ASP A 369 30.22 12.61 26.80
C ASP A 369 29.83 11.20 27.27
N TRP A 370 29.38 10.38 26.33
CA TRP A 370 28.99 9.01 26.63
C TRP A 370 30.17 8.13 27.07
N MET A 371 31.40 8.41 26.61
CA MET A 371 32.59 7.62 26.96
C MET A 371 32.94 7.72 28.45
N THR A 372 32.59 8.85 29.09
CA THR A 372 32.93 9.12 30.50
C THR A 372 31.72 9.22 31.42
N GLN A 373 30.52 9.48 30.90
CA GLN A 373 29.31 9.73 31.70
C GLN A 373 28.20 8.67 31.52
N PHE A 374 28.29 7.76 30.54
CA PHE A 374 27.29 6.70 30.37
C PHE A 374 27.48 5.54 31.36
N GLY A 375 26.39 5.08 31.96
CA GLY A 375 26.37 3.96 32.91
C GLY A 375 25.01 3.80 33.58
N TYR A 376 24.86 2.85 34.51
CA TYR A 376 23.56 2.56 35.15
C TYR A 376 22.89 3.79 35.81
N SER A 377 23.67 4.74 36.32
CA SER A 377 23.15 6.00 36.87
C SER A 377 22.35 6.84 35.87
N THR A 378 22.63 6.75 34.56
CA THR A 378 21.85 7.48 33.55
C THR A 378 20.44 6.94 33.40
N PHE A 379 20.23 5.63 33.55
CA PHE A 379 18.90 5.00 33.53
C PHE A 379 18.08 5.38 34.76
N VAL A 380 18.71 5.40 35.95
CA VAL A 380 18.08 5.88 37.19
C VAL A 380 17.65 7.35 37.04
N GLU A 381 18.52 8.19 36.49
CA GLU A 381 18.23 9.61 36.29
C GLU A 381 17.19 9.85 35.19
N ALA A 382 17.17 9.05 34.12
CA ALA A 382 16.12 9.10 33.09
C ALA A 382 14.74 8.72 33.63
N ALA A 383 14.66 7.69 34.47
CA ALA A 383 13.43 7.33 35.17
C ALA A 383 12.99 8.43 36.16
N ARG A 384 13.95 9.07 36.86
CA ARG A 384 13.68 10.16 37.82
C ARG A 384 13.24 11.47 37.15
N LEU A 385 13.81 11.81 36.00
CA LEU A 385 13.53 13.06 35.29
C LEU A 385 12.30 12.97 34.37
N ASN A 386 12.14 11.86 33.65
CA ASN A 386 11.09 11.62 32.64
C ASN A 386 10.62 12.91 31.90
N PRO A 387 11.51 13.63 31.18
CA PRO A 387 11.20 14.98 30.71
C PRO A 387 9.98 15.02 29.79
N GLY A 388 9.06 15.96 30.06
CA GLY A 388 7.78 16.07 29.38
C GLY A 388 6.74 15.00 29.76
N ASN A 389 7.03 14.11 30.72
CA ASN A 389 6.29 12.87 30.98
C ASN A 389 6.17 12.01 29.71
N VAL A 390 7.30 11.72 29.05
CA VAL A 390 7.34 11.08 27.72
C VAL A 390 6.85 9.62 27.73
N ASN A 391 7.08 8.89 28.82
CA ASN A 391 6.67 7.51 28.91
C ASN A 391 5.13 7.34 28.82
N ALA A 392 4.71 6.16 28.40
CA ALA A 392 3.33 5.68 28.46
C ALA A 392 3.22 4.53 29.49
N ASP A 393 3.51 4.86 30.75
CA ASP A 393 3.67 3.95 31.89
C ASP A 393 2.57 4.09 32.97
N ASN A 394 1.45 4.76 32.65
CA ASN A 394 0.24 4.70 33.48
C ASN A 394 -0.58 3.44 33.13
N PHE A 395 -0.45 2.38 33.92
CA PHE A 395 -1.09 1.10 33.66
C PHE A 395 -2.59 1.01 34.03
N ASP A 396 -3.19 2.06 34.60
CA ASP A 396 -4.62 2.11 34.90
C ASP A 396 -5.42 2.69 33.73
N LEU A 397 -6.01 1.80 32.93
CA LEU A 397 -6.87 2.15 31.80
C LEU A 397 -8.37 2.05 32.11
N SER A 398 -8.79 2.09 33.37
CA SER A 398 -10.22 1.97 33.72
C SER A 398 -11.09 3.03 33.05
N ALA A 399 -10.62 4.28 32.94
CA ALA A 399 -11.35 5.34 32.25
C ALA A 399 -11.48 5.11 30.73
N PHE A 400 -10.50 4.46 30.08
CA PHE A 400 -10.57 4.08 28.67
C PHE A 400 -11.51 2.88 28.44
N TYR A 401 -11.48 1.89 29.34
CA TYR A 401 -12.39 0.75 29.34
C TYR A 401 -13.85 1.17 29.57
N GLU A 402 -14.12 1.99 30.60
CA GLU A 402 -15.48 2.37 31.03
C GLU A 402 -16.25 3.16 29.97
N ARG A 403 -15.55 3.89 29.09
CA ARG A 403 -16.15 4.56 27.92
C ARG A 403 -16.27 3.68 26.67
N GLY A 404 -15.86 2.41 26.75
CA GLY A 404 -15.93 1.42 25.68
C GLY A 404 -14.76 1.42 24.69
N GLY A 405 -13.66 2.11 24.99
CA GLY A 405 -12.49 2.19 24.12
C GLY A 405 -11.86 0.82 23.83
N LYS A 406 -11.31 0.64 22.63
CA LYS A 406 -10.64 -0.59 22.17
C LYS A 406 -9.21 -0.32 21.68
N LEU A 407 -8.29 -1.23 21.97
CA LEU A 407 -6.88 -1.12 21.62
C LEU A 407 -6.39 -2.45 20.99
N VAL A 408 -5.88 -2.37 19.76
CA VAL A 408 -5.18 -3.46 19.10
C VAL A 408 -3.70 -3.09 19.03
N GLN A 409 -2.87 -3.83 19.77
CA GLN A 409 -1.44 -3.68 19.77
C GLN A 409 -0.82 -4.77 18.90
N TYR A 410 0.22 -4.43 18.13
CA TYR A 410 0.98 -5.43 17.38
C TYR A 410 2.49 -5.15 17.45
N HIS A 411 3.32 -6.18 17.35
CA HIS A 411 4.77 -6.05 17.34
C HIS A 411 5.42 -7.19 16.55
N GLY A 412 6.36 -6.85 15.66
CA GLY A 412 7.13 -7.85 14.91
C GLY A 412 8.11 -8.62 15.80
N TYR A 413 8.22 -9.93 15.63
CA TYR A 413 9.25 -10.74 16.34
C TYR A 413 10.66 -10.54 15.77
N ALA A 414 10.79 -10.05 14.53
CA ALA A 414 12.05 -9.68 13.92
C ALA A 414 12.35 -8.17 14.04
N ASP A 415 11.72 -7.47 14.99
CA ASP A 415 12.00 -6.05 15.27
C ASP A 415 13.42 -5.89 15.83
N GLY A 416 14.29 -5.31 14.99
CA GLY A 416 15.70 -5.04 15.28
C GLY A 416 15.96 -3.58 15.62
N LEU A 417 14.92 -2.81 15.98
CA LEU A 417 15.05 -1.45 16.51
C LEU A 417 14.44 -1.34 17.91
N ILE A 418 13.21 -1.81 18.12
CA ILE A 418 12.54 -1.87 19.43
C ILE A 418 12.37 -3.35 19.78
N PRO A 419 12.98 -3.88 20.85
CA PRO A 419 12.84 -5.30 21.15
C PRO A 419 11.41 -5.69 21.54
N THR A 420 10.90 -6.73 20.89
CA THR A 420 9.48 -7.17 20.94
C THR A 420 8.94 -7.35 22.36
N ASP A 421 9.74 -7.91 23.27
CA ASP A 421 9.31 -8.16 24.66
C ASP A 421 8.98 -6.87 25.44
N VAL A 422 9.39 -5.67 24.98
CA VAL A 422 8.97 -4.42 25.61
C VAL A 422 7.45 -4.25 25.54
N SER A 423 6.82 -4.75 24.47
CA SER A 423 5.36 -4.76 24.34
C SER A 423 4.67 -5.80 25.21
N ARG A 424 5.34 -6.92 25.50
CA ARG A 424 4.87 -7.90 26.49
C ARG A 424 4.82 -7.25 27.88
N VAL A 425 5.90 -6.58 28.30
CA VAL A 425 5.96 -5.91 29.61
C VAL A 425 4.83 -4.88 29.76
N LEU A 426 4.58 -4.03 28.75
CA LEU A 426 3.46 -3.08 28.79
C LEU A 426 2.10 -3.77 29.01
N TYR A 427 1.87 -4.87 28.29
CA TYR A 427 0.63 -5.62 28.35
C TYR A 427 0.46 -6.33 29.70
N ASP A 428 1.52 -6.97 30.21
CA ASP A 428 1.52 -7.71 31.47
C ASP A 428 1.36 -6.77 32.69
N GLU A 429 2.02 -5.61 32.69
CA GLU A 429 1.86 -4.58 33.75
C GLU A 429 0.46 -3.95 33.72
N THR A 430 -0.08 -3.66 32.53
CA THR A 430 -1.48 -3.21 32.36
C THR A 430 -2.46 -4.27 32.82
N TRP A 431 -2.24 -5.53 32.47
CA TRP A 431 -3.05 -6.67 32.93
C TRP A 431 -3.06 -6.76 34.45
N ALA A 432 -1.90 -6.67 35.10
CA ALA A 432 -1.81 -6.70 36.56
C ALA A 432 -2.56 -5.53 37.22
N ALA A 433 -2.41 -4.31 36.70
CA ALA A 433 -3.09 -3.12 37.21
C ALA A 433 -4.63 -3.18 37.01
N MET A 434 -5.08 -3.65 35.86
CA MET A 434 -6.51 -3.76 35.51
C MET A 434 -7.19 -4.93 36.23
N ALA A 435 -6.52 -6.08 36.35
CA ALA A 435 -7.03 -7.24 37.09
C ALA A 435 -7.17 -6.96 38.59
N ALA A 436 -6.27 -6.16 39.18
CA ALA A 436 -6.37 -5.69 40.57
C ALA A 436 -7.62 -4.83 40.82
N ARG A 437 -8.20 -4.24 39.77
CA ARG A 437 -9.44 -3.44 39.78
C ARG A 437 -10.68 -4.23 39.32
N GLY A 438 -10.50 -5.48 38.88
CA GLY A 438 -11.59 -6.38 38.46
C GLY A 438 -11.95 -6.30 36.97
N PHE A 439 -11.10 -5.72 36.12
CA PHE A 439 -11.30 -5.70 34.67
C PHE A 439 -10.57 -6.85 33.98
N ASP A 440 -11.18 -7.40 32.92
CA ASP A 440 -10.51 -8.32 31.99
C ASP A 440 -9.90 -7.51 30.83
N LEU A 441 -8.62 -7.75 30.55
CA LEU A 441 -7.89 -7.00 29.53
C LEU A 441 -8.34 -7.38 28.11
N ASP A 442 -8.69 -8.66 27.87
CA ASP A 442 -9.07 -9.16 26.54
C ASP A 442 -10.42 -8.61 26.02
N GLU A 443 -11.21 -8.00 26.89
CA GLU A 443 -12.43 -7.27 26.53
C GLU A 443 -12.14 -5.96 25.78
N PHE A 444 -10.92 -5.40 25.90
CA PHE A 444 -10.61 -4.09 25.33
C PHE A 444 -9.18 -3.86 24.80
N TRP A 445 -8.18 -4.62 25.22
CA TRP A 445 -6.80 -4.55 24.69
C TRP A 445 -6.35 -5.96 24.28
N ARG A 446 -5.96 -6.13 23.01
CA ARG A 446 -5.32 -7.36 22.52
C ARG A 446 -3.95 -7.09 21.91
N LEU A 447 -2.98 -7.95 22.22
CA LEU A 447 -1.60 -7.88 21.73
C LEU A 447 -1.30 -9.04 20.80
N PHE A 448 -0.85 -8.72 19.58
CA PHE A 448 -0.46 -9.67 18.55
C PHE A 448 1.05 -9.58 18.27
N PHE A 449 1.77 -10.69 18.42
CA PHE A 449 3.13 -10.80 17.91
C PHE A 449 3.10 -11.32 16.48
N VAL A 450 3.89 -10.71 15.61
CA VAL A 450 3.92 -11.03 14.16
C VAL A 450 5.27 -11.68 13.82
N PRO A 451 5.31 -13.00 13.60
CA PRO A 451 6.53 -13.71 13.20
C PRO A 451 7.19 -13.13 11.96
N GLY A 452 8.52 -12.99 12.02
CA GLY A 452 9.34 -12.50 10.91
C GLY A 452 9.09 -11.05 10.45
N MET A 453 8.05 -10.35 10.94
CA MET A 453 7.88 -8.92 10.69
C MET A 453 8.95 -8.11 11.44
N GLN A 454 9.52 -7.13 10.75
CA GLN A 454 10.51 -6.19 11.28
C GLN A 454 9.84 -4.99 11.99
N HIS A 455 10.62 -3.96 12.33
CA HIS A 455 10.13 -2.73 12.93
C HIS A 455 9.05 -2.05 12.07
N CYS A 456 7.81 -2.07 12.57
CA CYS A 456 6.59 -1.51 11.97
C CYS A 456 6.13 -2.07 10.62
N SER A 457 7.03 -2.51 9.73
CA SER A 457 6.71 -3.00 8.40
C SER A 457 7.88 -3.81 7.83
N GLY A 458 7.66 -4.48 6.69
CA GLY A 458 8.65 -5.39 6.10
C GLY A 458 8.78 -6.70 6.87
N GLY A 459 9.39 -7.69 6.23
CA GLY A 459 9.63 -9.01 6.83
C GLY A 459 10.98 -9.59 6.43
N VAL A 460 11.55 -10.39 7.31
CA VAL A 460 12.69 -11.26 6.98
C VAL A 460 12.19 -12.56 6.34
N TYR A 461 13.00 -13.16 5.46
CA TYR A 461 12.83 -14.56 5.04
C TYR A 461 11.45 -14.93 4.49
N ASP A 462 10.89 -14.05 3.66
CA ASP A 462 9.54 -14.19 3.08
C ASP A 462 8.37 -14.32 4.09
N ALA A 463 8.60 -14.01 5.36
CA ALA A 463 7.55 -13.96 6.37
C ALA A 463 6.41 -12.98 5.99
N PRO A 464 5.14 -13.38 6.17
CA PRO A 464 3.99 -12.55 5.85
C PRO A 464 3.79 -11.46 6.91
N TRP A 465 3.90 -10.21 6.48
CA TRP A 465 3.96 -9.05 7.37
C TRP A 465 2.86 -8.01 7.10
N TYR A 466 2.14 -8.07 5.98
CA TYR A 466 1.21 -7.03 5.58
C TYR A 466 -0.22 -7.33 6.05
N PHE A 467 -0.84 -6.44 6.82
CA PHE A 467 -2.22 -6.60 7.34
C PHE A 467 -2.95 -5.27 7.59
N GLY A 468 -2.55 -4.18 6.90
CA GLY A 468 -3.18 -2.86 7.08
C GLY A 468 -2.73 -2.12 8.35
N GLY A 469 -1.60 -2.52 8.94
CA GLY A 469 -1.00 -1.79 10.06
C GLY A 469 -0.47 -0.40 9.64
N SER A 470 -0.15 0.42 10.64
CA SER A 470 0.38 1.77 10.44
C SER A 470 1.69 1.75 9.68
N GLY A 471 1.75 2.44 8.52
CA GLY A 471 2.94 2.47 7.66
C GLY A 471 3.13 1.23 6.78
N HIS A 472 2.19 0.27 6.76
CA HIS A 472 2.31 -0.91 5.91
C HIS A 472 2.10 -0.55 4.44
N ALA A 473 1.02 0.19 4.12
CA ALA A 473 0.74 0.67 2.77
C ALA A 473 1.94 1.47 2.25
N ASP A 474 2.39 2.45 3.04
CA ASP A 474 3.54 3.33 2.80
C ASP A 474 4.81 2.56 2.36
N ALA A 475 5.02 1.33 2.84
CA ALA A 475 6.15 0.47 2.49
C ALA A 475 5.99 -0.32 1.17
N LEU A 476 4.76 -0.44 0.64
CA LEU A 476 4.45 -1.10 -0.64
C LEU A 476 3.90 -0.18 -1.74
N GLU A 477 3.55 1.07 -1.44
CA GLU A 477 2.89 2.02 -2.35
C GLU A 477 3.76 2.41 -3.57
N GLY A 478 3.72 1.59 -4.62
CA GLY A 478 4.22 1.95 -5.95
C GLY A 478 3.38 3.07 -6.58
N ASN A 479 3.98 4.24 -6.79
CA ASN A 479 3.30 5.45 -7.31
C ASN A 479 2.14 5.97 -6.43
N GLY A 480 2.04 5.54 -5.16
CA GLY A 480 1.07 6.05 -4.21
C GLY A 480 -0.40 5.62 -4.39
N GLN A 481 -0.64 4.51 -5.10
CA GLN A 481 -1.94 3.82 -5.05
C GLN A 481 -2.08 3.07 -3.72
N HIS A 482 -3.26 3.13 -3.09
CA HIS A 482 -3.50 2.41 -1.84
C HIS A 482 -3.29 0.92 -2.02
N VAL A 483 -2.55 0.31 -1.10
CA VAL A 483 -2.38 -1.14 -1.03
C VAL A 483 -3.33 -1.68 0.03
N PHE A 484 -4.26 -2.53 -0.39
CA PHE A 484 -5.08 -3.31 0.54
C PHE A 484 -4.37 -4.64 0.88
N PRO A 485 -4.55 -5.21 2.08
CA PRO A 485 -3.90 -6.46 2.48
C PRO A 485 -4.19 -7.64 1.56
N VAL A 486 -5.38 -7.64 0.95
CA VAL A 486 -5.74 -8.52 -0.16
C VAL A 486 -6.16 -7.61 -1.33
N PRO A 487 -5.40 -7.56 -2.45
CA PRO A 487 -5.64 -6.58 -3.52
C PRO A 487 -7.07 -6.63 -4.09
N GLY A 488 -7.82 -5.54 -3.92
CA GLY A 488 -9.20 -5.41 -4.41
C GLY A 488 -10.26 -6.05 -3.51
N VAL A 489 -9.91 -6.35 -2.24
CA VAL A 489 -10.83 -6.82 -1.20
C VAL A 489 -10.65 -5.92 0.03
N ASP A 490 -11.75 -5.32 0.49
CA ASP A 490 -11.85 -4.45 1.66
C ASP A 490 -12.54 -5.26 2.77
N ASP A 491 -11.76 -6.05 3.52
CA ASP A 491 -12.25 -7.09 4.43
C ASP A 491 -11.48 -7.09 5.76
N ALA A 492 -12.22 -6.90 6.85
CA ALA A 492 -11.73 -6.82 8.22
C ALA A 492 -10.98 -8.08 8.71
N ARG A 493 -11.12 -9.22 8.03
CA ARG A 493 -10.33 -10.44 8.35
C ARG A 493 -8.84 -10.27 8.02
N TYR A 494 -8.49 -9.42 7.05
CA TYR A 494 -7.12 -9.23 6.58
C TYR A 494 -6.58 -7.81 6.84
N ASP A 495 -7.46 -6.88 7.21
CA ASP A 495 -7.12 -5.49 7.51
C ASP A 495 -7.41 -5.15 8.97
N VAL A 496 -6.36 -4.96 9.77
CA VAL A 496 -6.47 -4.74 11.21
C VAL A 496 -7.11 -3.39 11.57
N LEU A 497 -7.03 -2.38 10.70
CA LEU A 497 -7.71 -1.11 10.92
C LEU A 497 -9.22 -1.28 10.75
N LEU A 498 -9.64 -2.04 9.74
CA LEU A 498 -11.05 -2.42 9.58
C LEU A 498 -11.53 -3.36 10.69
N ALA A 499 -10.69 -4.30 11.14
CA ALA A 499 -11.00 -5.18 12.28
C ALA A 499 -11.24 -4.38 13.58
N LEU A 500 -10.44 -3.35 13.82
CA LEU A 500 -10.62 -2.42 14.93
C LEU A 500 -11.93 -1.59 14.78
N VAL A 501 -12.23 -1.11 13.58
CA VAL A 501 -13.51 -0.44 13.27
C VAL A 501 -14.70 -1.36 13.56
N GLU A 502 -14.65 -2.62 13.11
CA GLU A 502 -15.70 -3.61 13.38
C GLU A 502 -15.84 -3.91 14.88
N TRP A 503 -14.73 -3.97 15.63
CA TRP A 503 -14.80 -4.16 17.08
C TRP A 503 -15.48 -2.98 17.80
N VAL A 504 -15.18 -1.74 17.39
CA VAL A 504 -15.71 -0.50 17.99
C VAL A 504 -17.16 -0.20 17.57
N GLU A 505 -17.56 -0.55 16.35
CA GLU A 505 -18.89 -0.24 15.80
C GLU A 505 -19.86 -1.42 15.81
N GLY A 506 -19.37 -2.65 15.59
CA GLY A 506 -20.19 -3.86 15.45
C GLY A 506 -20.46 -4.60 16.76
N GLY A 507 -19.66 -4.39 17.81
CA GLY A 507 -19.85 -5.02 19.12
C GLY A 507 -19.65 -6.55 19.14
N GLY A 508 -18.91 -7.09 18.17
CA GLY A 508 -18.59 -8.52 18.07
C GLY A 508 -17.54 -8.97 19.10
N GLU A 509 -17.06 -10.22 18.96
CA GLU A 509 -16.13 -10.86 19.90
C GLU A 509 -14.68 -10.31 19.86
N GLY A 510 -14.47 -9.17 19.18
CA GLY A 510 -13.20 -8.47 18.99
C GLY A 510 -12.24 -9.15 18.01
N VAL A 511 -11.16 -8.45 17.67
CA VAL A 511 -10.08 -8.97 16.82
C VAL A 511 -9.46 -10.19 17.50
N ARG A 512 -9.61 -11.39 16.94
CA ARG A 512 -9.10 -12.65 17.53
C ARG A 512 -7.79 -13.12 16.91
N GLU A 513 -7.57 -12.75 15.66
CA GLU A 513 -6.38 -13.05 14.88
C GLU A 513 -6.12 -11.89 13.93
N ILE A 514 -4.89 -11.78 13.45
CA ILE A 514 -4.52 -10.87 12.37
C ILE A 514 -3.98 -11.75 11.25
N ILE A 515 -4.70 -11.83 10.12
CA ILE A 515 -4.25 -12.61 8.97
C ILE A 515 -3.28 -11.74 8.16
N THR A 516 -2.03 -12.19 8.05
CA THR A 516 -0.98 -11.45 7.34
C THR A 516 -0.76 -11.95 5.92
N THR A 517 -0.41 -11.03 5.03
CA THR A 517 -0.07 -11.27 3.62
C THR A 517 1.44 -11.12 3.41
N LYS A 518 2.03 -12.07 2.67
CA LYS A 518 3.30 -11.87 1.98
C LYS A 518 3.02 -11.51 0.52
N PHE A 519 3.51 -10.37 0.06
CA PHE A 519 3.49 -10.01 -1.35
C PHE A 519 4.70 -10.61 -2.07
N ALA A 520 4.53 -11.03 -3.32
CA ALA A 520 5.62 -11.62 -4.10
C ALA A 520 6.73 -10.58 -4.33
N ASN A 521 7.93 -10.86 -3.81
CA ASN A 521 9.07 -9.93 -3.73
C ASN A 521 8.72 -8.57 -3.08
N ASP A 522 7.70 -8.53 -2.21
CA ASP A 522 7.14 -7.29 -1.64
C ASP A 522 6.76 -6.27 -2.74
N THR A 523 6.10 -6.76 -3.81
CA THR A 523 5.57 -5.92 -4.91
C THR A 523 4.09 -6.19 -5.18
N VAL A 524 3.32 -5.12 -5.43
CA VAL A 524 1.85 -5.16 -5.54
C VAL A 524 1.38 -5.74 -6.89
N ASP A 525 2.20 -5.65 -7.94
CA ASP A 525 1.84 -6.03 -9.32
C ASP A 525 1.87 -7.55 -9.60
N LYS A 526 2.25 -8.39 -8.62
CA LYS A 526 2.60 -9.81 -8.83
C LYS A 526 1.86 -10.72 -7.84
N GLY A 527 1.00 -11.62 -8.35
CA GLY A 527 0.29 -12.62 -7.53
C GLY A 527 -1.18 -12.93 -7.85
N ARG A 528 -1.75 -12.43 -8.96
CA ARG A 528 -3.21 -12.54 -9.23
C ARG A 528 -3.72 -13.97 -9.48
N PRO A 529 -3.11 -14.81 -10.33
CA PRO A 529 -3.39 -16.24 -10.39
C PRO A 529 -3.41 -16.92 -9.00
N SER A 530 -2.39 -16.65 -8.18
CA SER A 530 -2.27 -17.17 -6.81
C SER A 530 -3.39 -16.67 -5.89
N GLN A 531 -3.77 -15.39 -6.01
CA GLN A 531 -4.92 -14.79 -5.29
C GLN A 531 -6.25 -15.46 -5.67
N ILE A 532 -6.53 -15.62 -6.97
CA ILE A 532 -7.78 -16.24 -7.45
C ILE A 532 -7.84 -17.69 -6.99
N ARG A 533 -6.72 -18.42 -7.01
CA ARG A 533 -6.64 -19.76 -6.44
C ARG A 533 -7.12 -19.79 -4.99
N ARG A 534 -6.58 -18.93 -4.13
CA ARG A 534 -6.95 -18.91 -2.70
C ARG A 534 -8.44 -18.62 -2.50
N MET A 535 -8.99 -17.64 -3.23
CA MET A 535 -10.42 -17.33 -3.19
C MET A 535 -11.30 -18.52 -3.61
N LEU A 536 -10.87 -19.32 -4.59
CA LEU A 536 -11.59 -20.54 -5.00
C LEU A 536 -11.43 -21.68 -3.98
N GLU A 537 -10.24 -21.85 -3.39
CA GLU A 537 -9.99 -22.85 -2.35
C GLU A 537 -10.80 -22.57 -1.07
N ASP A 538 -10.95 -21.29 -0.67
CA ASP A 538 -11.83 -20.84 0.42
C ASP A 538 -13.33 -21.15 0.13
N ASP A 539 -13.74 -21.12 -1.14
CA ASP A 539 -15.09 -21.46 -1.64
C ASP A 539 -15.28 -22.99 -1.93
N ASP A 540 -14.44 -23.89 -1.37
CA ASP A 540 -14.49 -25.36 -1.61
C ASP A 540 -14.37 -25.75 -3.11
N MET A 541 -13.49 -25.06 -3.83
CA MET A 541 -13.11 -25.34 -5.23
C MET A 541 -11.59 -25.56 -5.35
N SER A 542 -11.16 -26.81 -5.24
CA SER A 542 -9.75 -27.21 -5.33
C SER A 542 -9.06 -26.78 -6.63
N VAL A 543 -7.80 -26.32 -6.53
CA VAL A 543 -6.98 -25.94 -7.70
C VAL A 543 -5.63 -26.69 -7.66
N ASP A 544 -5.46 -27.69 -8.53
CA ASP A 544 -4.25 -28.51 -8.61
C ASP A 544 -3.08 -27.83 -9.35
N ASP A 545 -3.38 -26.92 -10.27
CA ASP A 545 -2.42 -26.28 -11.18
C ASP A 545 -2.88 -24.84 -11.54
N VAL A 546 -1.92 -23.92 -11.66
CA VAL A 546 -2.16 -22.49 -11.93
C VAL A 546 -1.14 -21.93 -12.92
N PRO A 547 -1.49 -20.93 -13.74
CA PRO A 547 -0.52 -20.22 -14.56
C PRO A 547 0.48 -19.48 -13.68
N GLU A 548 1.72 -19.34 -14.13
CA GLU A 548 2.70 -18.46 -13.51
C GLU A 548 2.14 -17.03 -13.39
N ASP A 549 2.47 -16.36 -12.27
CA ASP A 549 2.10 -14.97 -12.02
C ASP A 549 2.82 -13.99 -12.98
N GLU A 550 3.84 -14.45 -13.72
CA GLU A 550 4.63 -13.67 -14.70
C GLU A 550 4.65 -14.32 -16.09
N GLY A 551 5.22 -13.61 -17.09
CA GLY A 551 5.46 -14.13 -18.44
C GLY A 551 4.38 -13.81 -19.48
N GLN A 552 4.67 -14.14 -20.74
CA GLN A 552 3.85 -13.76 -21.92
C GLN A 552 2.45 -14.42 -21.94
N GLY A 553 2.25 -15.48 -21.15
CA GLY A 553 0.96 -16.16 -20.98
C GLY A 553 0.15 -15.71 -19.75
N SER A 554 0.69 -14.86 -18.87
CA SER A 554 0.02 -14.48 -17.61
C SER A 554 -1.30 -13.70 -17.85
N PRO A 555 -2.33 -13.86 -17.00
CA PRO A 555 -3.62 -13.17 -17.17
C PRO A 555 -3.50 -11.67 -16.93
N ARG A 556 -3.86 -10.84 -17.92
CA ARG A 556 -3.67 -9.39 -17.83
C ARG A 556 -4.65 -8.74 -16.85
N GLN A 557 -4.13 -8.01 -15.86
CA GLN A 557 -4.94 -7.11 -15.03
C GLN A 557 -5.55 -5.97 -15.86
N THR A 558 -6.87 -5.98 -15.99
CA THR A 558 -7.62 -4.92 -16.67
C THR A 558 -9.04 -4.79 -16.10
N TYR A 559 -9.46 -3.55 -15.88
CA TYR A 559 -10.83 -3.13 -15.58
C TYR A 559 -11.67 -2.98 -16.86
N ASN A 560 -11.07 -3.15 -18.03
CA ASN A 560 -11.73 -3.15 -19.34
C ASN A 560 -11.29 -4.40 -20.12
N PHE A 561 -11.89 -5.53 -19.77
CA PHE A 561 -11.58 -6.81 -20.39
C PHE A 561 -12.35 -6.95 -21.72
N ALA A 562 -11.64 -6.90 -22.85
CA ALA A 562 -12.23 -6.90 -24.18
C ALA A 562 -12.11 -8.28 -24.88
N PRO A 563 -13.01 -8.62 -25.81
CA PRO A 563 -12.83 -9.75 -26.72
C PRO A 563 -11.44 -9.84 -27.34
N GLY A 564 -10.88 -11.06 -27.37
CA GLY A 564 -9.53 -11.34 -27.83
C GLY A 564 -8.43 -11.19 -26.77
N TYR A 565 -8.75 -10.77 -25.55
CA TYR A 565 -7.79 -10.70 -24.43
C TYR A 565 -7.71 -12.06 -23.71
N HIS A 566 -6.63 -12.28 -22.96
CA HIS A 566 -6.41 -13.51 -22.18
C HIS A 566 -6.93 -13.36 -20.75
N GLY A 567 -7.88 -14.21 -20.36
CA GLY A 567 -8.57 -14.20 -19.06
C GLY A 567 -8.40 -15.51 -18.32
N VAL A 568 -8.78 -15.50 -17.03
CA VAL A 568 -8.64 -16.65 -16.12
C VAL A 568 -9.83 -17.60 -16.28
N VAL A 569 -9.53 -18.85 -16.61
CA VAL A 569 -10.52 -19.91 -16.81
C VAL A 569 -10.21 -21.08 -15.88
N TYR A 570 -11.15 -21.40 -14.99
CA TYR A 570 -11.12 -22.59 -14.14
C TYR A 570 -11.76 -23.77 -14.88
N ARG A 571 -11.07 -24.91 -14.94
CA ARG A 571 -11.51 -26.09 -15.72
C ARG A 571 -10.95 -27.40 -15.17
N ALA A 572 -11.63 -28.50 -15.46
CA ALA A 572 -11.06 -29.84 -15.28
C ALA A 572 -9.85 -30.04 -16.21
N ASP A 573 -8.82 -30.72 -15.71
CA ASP A 573 -7.67 -31.12 -16.52
C ASP A 573 -8.03 -32.33 -17.38
N VAL A 574 -8.18 -32.09 -18.69
CA VAL A 574 -8.63 -33.07 -19.69
C VAL A 574 -7.91 -32.82 -21.03
N PRO A 575 -7.73 -33.84 -21.89
CA PRO A 575 -6.92 -33.73 -23.09
C PRO A 575 -7.38 -32.66 -24.10
N ASP A 576 -6.40 -32.05 -24.77
CA ASP A 576 -6.65 -30.95 -25.73
C ASP A 576 -7.38 -31.38 -27.01
N ARG A 577 -7.33 -32.66 -27.40
CA ARG A 577 -7.87 -33.15 -28.68
C ARG A 577 -9.06 -34.08 -28.48
N GLY A 578 -10.24 -33.62 -28.94
CA GLY A 578 -11.41 -34.45 -29.26
C GLY A 578 -12.15 -35.12 -28.08
N ALA A 579 -13.45 -34.82 -27.93
CA ALA A 579 -14.32 -35.49 -26.98
C ALA A 579 -14.84 -36.85 -27.50
N GLY A 580 -13.95 -37.74 -27.96
CA GLY A 580 -14.34 -39.00 -28.60
C GLY A 580 -13.34 -40.14 -28.37
N HIS A 581 -13.85 -41.27 -27.87
CA HIS A 581 -13.09 -42.52 -27.79
C HIS A 581 -12.50 -42.92 -29.15
N GLY A 582 -11.23 -43.33 -29.16
CA GLY A 582 -10.55 -43.81 -30.35
C GLY A 582 -11.24 -45.06 -30.94
N ARG A 583 -11.78 -44.93 -32.16
CA ARG A 583 -12.24 -46.08 -32.96
C ARG A 583 -11.07 -46.65 -33.75
N HIS A 584 -10.80 -47.94 -33.56
CA HIS A 584 -9.78 -48.71 -34.28
C HIS A 584 -9.94 -48.66 -35.81
N GLN A 585 -8.84 -48.38 -36.52
CA GLN A 585 -8.34 -49.02 -37.76
C GLN A 585 -7.24 -48.11 -38.39
N GLY A 586 -6.07 -48.59 -38.82
CA GLY A 586 -5.48 -49.92 -38.68
C GLY A 586 -4.03 -50.02 -39.18
N ASN A 587 -3.27 -50.92 -38.54
CA ASN A 587 -2.16 -51.73 -39.06
C ASN A 587 -1.08 -51.12 -40.00
N SER A 588 0.07 -50.73 -39.45
CA SER A 588 1.39 -50.93 -40.07
C SER A 588 2.49 -51.11 -39.00
N GLN A 589 3.44 -52.00 -39.24
CA GLN A 589 4.40 -52.52 -38.24
C GLN A 589 5.73 -51.74 -38.15
N ARG A 590 6.42 -51.89 -37.01
CA ARG A 590 7.89 -51.75 -36.78
C ARG A 590 8.47 -50.32 -36.85
N ASP A 591 9.48 -49.93 -36.08
CA ASP A 591 10.34 -50.64 -35.11
C ASP A 591 10.36 -49.94 -33.73
N GLY A 592 10.95 -50.57 -32.70
CA GLY A 592 10.88 -50.08 -31.31
C GLY A 592 12.22 -49.76 -30.65
N ALA A 593 12.16 -48.95 -29.60
CA ALA A 593 13.13 -48.90 -28.50
C ALA A 593 12.36 -48.54 -27.22
N ALA A 594 12.62 -49.25 -26.12
CA ALA A 594 11.81 -49.13 -24.90
C ALA A 594 12.34 -48.05 -23.95
N SER A 595 11.42 -47.27 -23.36
CA SER A 595 11.57 -46.80 -21.98
C SER A 595 10.40 -47.34 -21.16
N SER A 596 10.73 -47.91 -20.00
CA SER A 596 9.77 -48.59 -19.14
C SER A 596 9.08 -47.60 -18.21
N GLN A 597 7.77 -47.39 -18.39
CA GLN A 597 6.89 -46.98 -17.31
C GLN A 597 5.87 -48.09 -17.03
N SER A 598 5.86 -48.53 -15.79
CA SER A 598 5.02 -49.61 -15.28
C SER A 598 3.54 -49.19 -15.25
N GLN A 599 2.70 -49.92 -15.99
CA GLN A 599 1.25 -49.87 -15.76
C GLN A 599 0.92 -50.55 -14.43
N SER A 600 0.73 -49.77 -13.38
CA SER A 600 -0.04 -50.19 -12.21
C SER A 600 -1.52 -50.02 -12.54
N ASN A 601 -2.18 -51.13 -12.88
CA ASN A 601 -3.63 -51.19 -13.02
C ASN A 601 -4.25 -51.30 -11.63
N ASP A 602 -4.57 -50.17 -10.99
CA ASP A 602 -5.22 -50.13 -9.68
C ASP A 602 -6.51 -49.31 -9.71
N GLY A 603 -7.54 -49.83 -9.02
CA GLY A 603 -8.92 -49.37 -9.10
C GLY A 603 -9.28 -48.30 -8.07
N SER A 604 -8.43 -47.29 -7.89
CA SER A 604 -8.72 -46.13 -7.05
C SER A 604 -9.53 -45.07 -7.81
N ASP A 605 -10.57 -44.51 -7.20
CA ASP A 605 -11.32 -43.37 -7.76
C ASP A 605 -10.37 -42.17 -7.91
N SER A 606 -9.91 -41.93 -9.14
CA SER A 606 -9.04 -40.79 -9.44
C SER A 606 -9.85 -39.51 -9.27
N SER A 607 -9.59 -38.78 -8.19
CA SER A 607 -10.17 -37.47 -7.95
C SER A 607 -9.94 -36.58 -9.16
N VAL A 608 -11.01 -35.92 -9.63
CA VAL A 608 -10.92 -35.02 -10.77
C VAL A 608 -10.00 -33.86 -10.40
N LYS A 609 -8.96 -33.65 -11.21
CA LYS A 609 -8.07 -32.51 -11.07
C LYS A 609 -8.62 -31.29 -11.80
N TYR A 610 -8.47 -30.12 -11.20
CA TYR A 610 -8.90 -28.85 -11.76
C TYR A 610 -7.75 -27.84 -11.78
N LYS A 611 -7.77 -26.94 -12.74
CA LYS A 611 -6.72 -25.93 -12.90
C LYS A 611 -7.25 -24.59 -13.34
N LEU A 612 -6.51 -23.55 -12.96
CA LEU A 612 -6.63 -22.24 -13.59
C LEU A 612 -5.79 -22.24 -14.88
N GLN A 613 -6.32 -21.65 -15.94
CA GLN A 613 -5.64 -21.54 -17.22
C GLN A 613 -5.91 -20.17 -17.85
N SER A 614 -4.85 -19.52 -18.34
CA SER A 614 -4.96 -18.32 -19.15
C SER A 614 -5.45 -18.70 -20.56
N MET A 615 -6.56 -18.11 -21.02
CA MET A 615 -7.18 -18.44 -22.31
C MET A 615 -7.70 -17.18 -23.02
N GLN A 616 -7.71 -17.19 -24.36
CA GLN A 616 -8.21 -16.07 -25.15
C GLN A 616 -9.76 -16.04 -25.24
N TRP A 617 -10.38 -14.89 -24.99
CA TRP A 617 -11.84 -14.74 -25.10
C TRP A 617 -12.29 -14.61 -26.57
N GLY A 618 -13.21 -15.48 -26.98
CA GLY A 618 -13.61 -15.70 -28.37
C GLY A 618 -13.15 -17.10 -28.80
N LEU A 619 -14.06 -18.06 -28.81
CA LEU A 619 -13.68 -19.46 -29.03
C LEU A 619 -13.23 -19.71 -30.48
N ILE A 620 -12.09 -20.38 -30.64
CA ILE A 620 -11.56 -20.88 -31.91
C ILE A 620 -11.59 -22.42 -31.84
N PRO A 621 -12.43 -23.10 -32.64
CA PRO A 621 -12.50 -24.56 -32.61
C PRO A 621 -11.21 -25.23 -33.09
N PHE A 622 -10.89 -26.42 -32.56
CA PHE A 622 -9.63 -27.13 -32.83
C PHE A 622 -9.35 -27.43 -34.31
N TRP A 623 -10.38 -27.51 -35.15
CA TRP A 623 -10.24 -27.73 -36.61
C TRP A 623 -9.82 -26.46 -37.39
N THR A 624 -9.64 -25.33 -36.71
CA THR A 624 -9.28 -24.05 -37.32
C THR A 624 -7.78 -24.01 -37.62
N LYS A 625 -7.40 -24.34 -38.86
CA LYS A 625 -6.01 -24.45 -39.32
C LYS A 625 -5.26 -23.13 -39.58
N ARG A 626 -5.95 -21.98 -39.54
CA ARG A 626 -5.39 -20.63 -39.83
C ARG A 626 -6.06 -19.58 -38.95
N ASP A 627 -5.37 -18.49 -38.63
CA ASP A 627 -5.94 -17.40 -37.84
C ASP A 627 -7.24 -16.86 -38.51
N PRO A 628 -8.40 -16.96 -37.82
CA PRO A 628 -9.68 -16.60 -38.40
C PRO A 628 -9.94 -15.07 -38.37
N GLY A 629 -9.05 -14.30 -37.74
CA GLY A 629 -9.13 -12.85 -37.61
C GLY A 629 -10.20 -12.36 -36.63
N TYR A 630 -10.02 -11.12 -36.16
CA TYR A 630 -10.88 -10.51 -35.12
C TYR A 630 -12.38 -10.48 -35.48
N ALA A 631 -12.72 -10.30 -36.76
CA ALA A 631 -14.10 -10.27 -37.25
C ALA A 631 -14.83 -11.63 -37.17
N THR A 632 -14.08 -12.74 -37.08
CA THR A 632 -14.63 -14.08 -36.84
C THR A 632 -14.64 -14.38 -35.34
N LEU A 633 -13.54 -14.05 -34.64
CA LEU A 633 -13.38 -14.21 -33.20
C LEU A 633 -14.49 -13.51 -32.39
N SER A 634 -14.85 -12.29 -32.78
CA SER A 634 -15.93 -11.51 -32.16
C SER A 634 -17.32 -12.14 -32.26
N LYS A 635 -17.53 -13.13 -33.13
CA LYS A 635 -18.79 -13.88 -33.25
C LYS A 635 -18.88 -15.08 -32.30
N THR A 636 -17.77 -15.49 -31.69
CA THR A 636 -17.68 -16.66 -30.81
C THR A 636 -17.38 -16.30 -29.35
N ILE A 637 -17.50 -15.03 -28.98
CA ILE A 637 -17.28 -14.53 -27.60
C ILE A 637 -18.36 -15.02 -26.62
N ASN A 638 -19.60 -15.12 -27.10
CA ASN A 638 -20.74 -15.56 -26.33
C ASN A 638 -21.49 -16.67 -27.07
N CYS A 639 -21.83 -17.73 -26.34
CA CYS A 639 -22.75 -18.78 -26.75
C CYS A 639 -24.14 -18.49 -26.15
N ARG A 640 -25.22 -18.92 -26.80
CA ARG A 640 -26.58 -18.87 -26.24
C ARG A 640 -26.98 -20.27 -25.78
N ASP A 641 -27.59 -20.36 -24.60
CA ASP A 641 -28.15 -21.60 -24.03
C ASP A 641 -29.10 -22.35 -25.00
N ASP A 642 -29.93 -21.61 -25.75
CA ASP A 642 -30.83 -22.14 -26.79
C ASP A 642 -30.07 -22.95 -27.86
N SER A 643 -28.88 -22.50 -28.23
CA SER A 643 -27.99 -23.10 -29.22
C SER A 643 -27.24 -24.32 -28.66
N LEU A 644 -27.29 -24.53 -27.35
CA LEU A 644 -26.78 -25.72 -26.69
C LEU A 644 -27.84 -26.84 -26.65
N SER A 645 -29.13 -26.50 -26.60
CA SER A 645 -30.23 -27.47 -26.63
C SER A 645 -30.38 -28.24 -27.96
N THR A 646 -29.91 -27.66 -29.08
CA THR A 646 -30.05 -28.27 -30.41
C THR A 646 -28.90 -29.23 -30.75
N PRO A 647 -29.17 -30.39 -31.36
CA PRO A 647 -28.12 -31.26 -31.90
C PRO A 647 -27.39 -30.59 -33.08
N GLY A 648 -26.06 -30.67 -33.09
CA GLY A 648 -25.22 -30.07 -34.15
C GLY A 648 -24.79 -28.63 -33.88
N GLY A 649 -24.18 -28.02 -34.90
CA GLY A 649 -23.59 -26.67 -34.82
C GLY A 649 -22.17 -26.63 -34.23
N MET A 650 -21.59 -25.42 -34.22
CA MET A 650 -20.17 -25.16 -33.88
C MET A 650 -19.76 -25.65 -32.48
N TRP A 651 -20.70 -25.67 -31.53
CA TRP A 651 -20.44 -26.01 -30.13
C TRP A 651 -20.40 -27.52 -29.83
N SER A 652 -20.79 -28.37 -30.79
CA SER A 652 -21.07 -29.80 -30.56
C SER A 652 -19.94 -30.57 -29.90
N THR A 653 -18.70 -30.30 -30.27
CA THR A 653 -17.51 -31.00 -29.74
C THR A 653 -17.12 -30.52 -28.34
N MET A 654 -17.54 -29.32 -27.94
CA MET A 654 -17.27 -28.76 -26.61
C MET A 654 -18.35 -29.15 -25.59
N LYS A 655 -19.62 -29.29 -26.04
CA LYS A 655 -20.74 -29.82 -25.21
C LYS A 655 -20.37 -31.13 -24.50
N ALA A 656 -19.61 -31.98 -25.18
CA ALA A 656 -19.25 -33.34 -24.76
C ALA A 656 -18.06 -33.46 -23.78
N GLY A 657 -17.52 -32.35 -23.26
CA GLY A 657 -16.47 -32.42 -22.23
C GLY A 657 -15.52 -31.22 -22.13
N LYS A 658 -15.71 -30.15 -22.90
CA LYS A 658 -14.92 -28.90 -22.80
C LYS A 658 -15.72 -27.77 -22.18
N ARG A 659 -16.30 -28.05 -21.01
CA ARG A 659 -16.96 -27.07 -20.14
C ARG A 659 -15.90 -26.41 -19.25
N CYS A 660 -16.11 -25.15 -18.90
CA CYS A 660 -15.25 -24.39 -17.99
C CYS A 660 -16.06 -23.34 -17.21
N ILE A 661 -15.38 -22.70 -16.26
CA ILE A 661 -15.83 -21.50 -15.55
C ILE A 661 -14.90 -20.35 -15.90
N VAL A 662 -15.44 -19.21 -16.30
CA VAL A 662 -14.69 -17.97 -16.52
C VAL A 662 -14.84 -17.10 -15.27
N VAL A 663 -13.73 -16.69 -14.68
CA VAL A 663 -13.71 -15.99 -13.39
C VAL A 663 -13.58 -14.48 -13.60
N ALA A 664 -14.42 -13.67 -12.94
CA ALA A 664 -14.36 -12.21 -12.96
C ALA A 664 -14.94 -11.58 -11.68
N GLN A 665 -14.72 -10.28 -11.46
CA GLN A 665 -15.42 -9.50 -10.41
C GLN A 665 -16.83 -9.04 -10.83
N GLY A 666 -17.10 -8.98 -12.14
CA GLY A 666 -18.34 -8.46 -12.70
C GLY A 666 -18.25 -8.34 -14.22
N PHE A 667 -19.30 -7.80 -14.86
CA PHE A 667 -19.36 -7.59 -16.31
C PHE A 667 -20.04 -6.26 -16.67
N TYR A 668 -19.79 -5.78 -17.89
CA TYR A 668 -20.44 -4.58 -18.43
C TYR A 668 -21.55 -4.93 -19.41
N GLU A 669 -22.65 -4.18 -19.36
CA GLU A 669 -23.71 -4.21 -20.38
C GLU A 669 -24.28 -2.79 -20.61
N TRP A 670 -24.77 -2.50 -21.82
CA TRP A 670 -25.13 -1.16 -22.27
C TRP A 670 -26.64 -0.97 -22.39
N LEU A 671 -27.20 -0.08 -21.56
CA LEU A 671 -28.57 0.40 -21.70
C LEU A 671 -28.69 1.20 -23.01
N LYS A 672 -29.60 0.77 -23.89
CA LYS A 672 -29.79 1.32 -25.26
C LYS A 672 -30.94 2.33 -25.28
N ASN A 673 -30.63 3.61 -25.19
CA ASN A 673 -31.59 4.70 -25.30
C ASN A 673 -31.55 5.32 -26.70
N GLY A 674 -32.15 4.61 -27.67
CA GLY A 674 -32.13 5.01 -29.08
C GLY A 674 -30.74 4.91 -29.71
N LYS A 675 -30.08 6.04 -29.95
CA LYS A 675 -28.69 6.09 -30.43
C LYS A 675 -27.66 6.12 -29.29
N ASP A 676 -28.06 6.55 -28.10
CA ASP A 676 -27.18 6.60 -26.95
C ASP A 676 -27.07 5.23 -26.27
N LYS A 677 -25.87 4.93 -25.79
CA LYS A 677 -25.56 3.75 -24.99
C LYS A 677 -24.93 4.20 -23.68
N THR A 678 -25.43 3.69 -22.57
CA THR A 678 -24.87 3.95 -21.23
C THR A 678 -24.38 2.62 -20.65
N PRO A 679 -23.05 2.43 -20.48
CA PRO A 679 -22.54 1.23 -19.84
C PRO A 679 -23.00 1.19 -18.38
N HIS A 680 -23.35 0.00 -17.93
CA HIS A 680 -23.58 -0.35 -16.55
C HIS A 680 -22.63 -1.48 -16.18
N PHE A 681 -22.10 -1.46 -14.97
CA PHE A 681 -21.36 -2.57 -14.40
C PHE A 681 -22.31 -3.40 -13.52
N VAL A 682 -22.18 -4.72 -13.60
CA VAL A 682 -22.98 -5.69 -12.86
C VAL A 682 -22.03 -6.59 -12.08
N LYS A 683 -22.19 -6.63 -10.75
CA LYS A 683 -21.45 -7.52 -9.83
C LYS A 683 -22.41 -8.24 -8.88
N ARG A 684 -21.91 -9.24 -8.15
CA ARG A 684 -22.67 -9.85 -7.05
C ARG A 684 -22.74 -8.86 -5.89
N LYS A 685 -23.86 -8.86 -5.15
CA LYS A 685 -24.04 -7.99 -3.98
C LYS A 685 -23.33 -8.52 -2.73
N ASP A 686 -23.06 -9.83 -2.68
CA ASP A 686 -22.36 -10.53 -1.60
C ASP A 686 -20.82 -10.43 -1.67
N GLY A 687 -20.26 -9.81 -2.72
CA GLY A 687 -18.82 -9.65 -2.90
C GLY A 687 -18.08 -10.88 -3.47
N GLN A 688 -18.75 -12.02 -3.67
CA GLN A 688 -18.12 -13.20 -4.27
C GLN A 688 -17.77 -13.00 -5.75
N LEU A 689 -16.89 -13.86 -6.27
CA LEU A 689 -16.50 -13.85 -7.68
C LEU A 689 -17.66 -14.30 -8.60
N MET A 690 -17.71 -13.72 -9.80
CA MET A 690 -18.52 -14.23 -10.90
C MET A 690 -17.89 -15.48 -11.49
N CYS A 691 -18.54 -16.63 -11.27
CA CYS A 691 -18.21 -17.88 -11.95
C CYS A 691 -19.14 -18.07 -13.17
N PHE A 692 -18.75 -17.56 -14.33
CA PHE A 692 -19.56 -17.68 -15.55
C PHE A 692 -19.40 -19.05 -16.20
N ALA A 693 -20.50 -19.74 -16.50
CA ALA A 693 -20.45 -20.99 -17.27
C ALA A 693 -19.95 -20.73 -18.70
N GLY A 694 -18.95 -21.48 -19.14
CA GLY A 694 -18.31 -21.32 -20.45
C GLY A 694 -17.99 -22.64 -21.15
N LEU A 695 -17.64 -22.55 -22.42
CA LEU A 695 -17.04 -23.63 -23.20
C LEU A 695 -15.65 -23.20 -23.67
N TRP A 696 -14.72 -24.14 -23.78
CA TRP A 696 -13.36 -23.88 -24.26
C TRP A 696 -12.95 -24.82 -25.40
N ASP A 697 -11.92 -24.43 -26.16
CA ASP A 697 -11.24 -25.31 -27.10
C ASP A 697 -9.78 -24.90 -27.31
N CYS A 698 -8.98 -25.81 -27.89
CA CYS A 698 -7.56 -25.59 -28.19
C CYS A 698 -7.31 -25.77 -29.69
N ALA A 699 -6.82 -24.73 -30.36
CA ALA A 699 -6.50 -24.73 -31.78
C ALA A 699 -4.99 -24.64 -32.04
N GLN A 700 -4.55 -25.19 -33.17
CA GLN A 700 -3.15 -25.22 -33.60
C GLN A 700 -3.11 -24.92 -35.11
N TYR A 701 -2.39 -23.89 -35.52
CA TYR A 701 -2.35 -23.44 -36.92
C TYR A 701 -1.28 -24.18 -37.74
N GLU A 702 -1.51 -24.29 -39.05
CA GLU A 702 -0.62 -24.96 -40.01
C GLU A 702 0.07 -23.93 -40.93
N GLY A 703 1.36 -23.65 -40.66
CA GLY A 703 2.25 -22.88 -41.56
C GLY A 703 3.18 -21.88 -40.86
N GLU A 704 4.27 -21.50 -41.53
CA GLU A 704 5.19 -20.45 -41.07
C GLU A 704 4.51 -19.08 -41.03
N HIS A 705 4.62 -18.36 -39.91
CA HIS A 705 4.13 -17.00 -39.79
C HIS A 705 5.16 -15.98 -40.33
N PRO A 706 4.75 -14.98 -41.14
CA PRO A 706 5.59 -13.82 -41.40
C PRO A 706 5.81 -13.06 -40.09
N GLN A 707 7.07 -12.72 -39.83
CA GLN A 707 7.57 -12.19 -38.56
C GLN A 707 6.80 -10.95 -38.09
N SER A 708 6.02 -11.09 -37.02
CA SER A 708 5.31 -9.97 -36.41
C SER A 708 6.30 -9.05 -35.70
N SER A 709 6.39 -7.80 -36.16
CA SER A 709 7.31 -6.82 -35.64
C SER A 709 6.86 -6.27 -34.28
N ILE A 710 7.34 -6.90 -33.20
CA ILE A 710 8.07 -6.25 -32.10
C ILE A 710 8.85 -7.39 -31.41
N VAL A 711 10.16 -7.45 -31.69
CA VAL A 711 11.09 -8.35 -31.01
C VAL A 711 12.01 -7.46 -30.18
N SER A 712 11.75 -7.40 -28.88
CA SER A 712 12.76 -6.97 -27.90
C SER A 712 13.52 -8.22 -27.47
N SER A 713 14.82 -8.23 -27.74
CA SER A 713 15.69 -9.39 -27.63
C SER A 713 15.99 -9.83 -26.20
N GLY A 714 15.97 -11.13 -25.91
CA GLY A 714 16.75 -11.68 -24.78
C GLY A 714 16.25 -12.96 -24.10
N SER A 715 16.36 -14.12 -24.75
CA SER A 715 16.79 -15.39 -24.11
C SER A 715 16.75 -16.55 -25.12
N ASN A 716 17.69 -17.50 -24.98
CA ASN A 716 17.73 -18.73 -25.77
C ASN A 716 17.06 -19.84 -24.97
N PHE A 717 15.95 -20.39 -25.46
CA PHE A 717 15.48 -21.73 -25.08
C PHE A 717 14.85 -22.42 -26.30
N GLU A 718 14.93 -23.75 -26.35
CA GLU A 718 14.74 -24.52 -27.58
C GLU A 718 13.28 -24.48 -28.07
N THR A 719 13.10 -24.08 -29.33
CA THR A 719 11.80 -23.98 -30.00
C THR A 719 11.42 -25.28 -30.70
N ASP A 720 10.51 -26.08 -30.13
CA ASP A 720 9.79 -27.09 -30.92
C ASP A 720 8.36 -27.41 -30.42
N ALA A 721 7.56 -26.36 -30.23
CA ALA A 721 6.12 -26.48 -30.03
C ALA A 721 5.36 -25.44 -30.87
N GLN A 722 4.69 -25.89 -31.92
CA GLN A 722 3.70 -25.11 -32.67
C GLN A 722 2.65 -24.54 -31.70
N GLU A 723 2.63 -23.21 -31.55
CA GLU A 723 1.91 -22.47 -30.51
C GLU A 723 0.43 -22.88 -30.39
N LYS A 724 0.09 -23.63 -29.33
CA LYS A 724 -1.28 -24.00 -29.01
C LYS A 724 -2.04 -22.78 -28.49
N ARG A 725 -3.17 -22.42 -29.11
CA ARG A 725 -4.07 -21.38 -28.59
C ARG A 725 -5.26 -21.98 -27.86
N TYR A 726 -5.33 -21.73 -26.55
CA TYR A 726 -6.50 -22.03 -25.73
C TYR A 726 -7.47 -20.85 -25.79
N THR A 727 -8.74 -21.14 -26.03
CA THR A 727 -9.77 -20.12 -26.29
C THR A 727 -11.09 -20.50 -25.63
N TYR A 728 -11.92 -19.51 -25.27
CA TYR A 728 -13.18 -19.76 -24.59
C TYR A 728 -14.33 -18.85 -25.05
N THR A 729 -15.56 -19.27 -24.74
CA THR A 729 -16.80 -18.52 -24.93
C THR A 729 -17.61 -18.53 -23.63
N ILE A 730 -18.32 -17.44 -23.34
CA ILE A 730 -19.22 -17.34 -22.18
C ILE A 730 -20.63 -17.77 -22.61
N ILE A 731 -21.30 -18.61 -21.81
CA ILE A 731 -22.68 -18.99 -22.08
C ILE A 731 -23.59 -17.91 -21.52
N THR A 732 -24.56 -17.48 -22.34
CA THR A 732 -25.60 -16.53 -21.98
C THR A 732 -26.95 -17.21 -21.97
N THR A 733 -27.82 -16.78 -21.07
CA THR A 733 -29.23 -17.20 -20.91
C THR A 733 -30.12 -15.95 -20.88
N ASP A 734 -31.43 -16.11 -20.69
CA ASP A 734 -32.37 -15.00 -20.56
C ASP A 734 -32.08 -14.15 -19.30
N SER A 735 -32.35 -12.84 -19.35
CA SER A 735 -32.12 -11.99 -18.20
C SER A 735 -33.13 -12.21 -17.07
N ASN A 736 -32.62 -12.22 -15.83
CA ASN A 736 -33.45 -12.23 -14.64
C ASN A 736 -34.21 -10.89 -14.47
N LYS A 737 -35.12 -10.83 -13.50
CA LYS A 737 -35.92 -9.61 -13.23
C LYS A 737 -35.08 -8.37 -12.92
N GLN A 738 -33.88 -8.55 -12.36
CA GLN A 738 -32.99 -7.47 -11.95
C GLN A 738 -32.32 -6.81 -13.18
N LEU A 739 -31.97 -7.59 -14.21
CA LEU A 739 -31.27 -7.08 -15.41
C LEU A 739 -32.17 -6.87 -16.63
N LYS A 740 -33.46 -7.24 -16.57
CA LYS A 740 -34.38 -7.15 -17.71
C LYS A 740 -34.63 -5.74 -18.25
N PHE A 741 -34.37 -4.70 -17.46
CA PHE A 741 -34.42 -3.31 -17.93
C PHE A 741 -33.19 -2.93 -18.78
N LEU A 742 -32.07 -3.64 -18.61
CA LEU A 742 -30.77 -3.35 -19.19
C LEU A 742 -30.56 -4.13 -20.50
N HIS A 743 -30.84 -5.44 -20.49
CA HIS A 743 -30.72 -6.31 -21.65
C HIS A 743 -31.60 -7.57 -21.53
N ASP A 744 -31.95 -8.19 -22.65
CA ASP A 744 -32.77 -9.43 -22.70
C ASP A 744 -32.00 -10.70 -22.29
N ARG A 745 -30.67 -10.61 -22.21
CA ARG A 745 -29.76 -11.75 -22.00
C ARG A 745 -28.67 -11.39 -20.99
N MET A 746 -28.26 -12.36 -20.18
CA MET A 746 -27.17 -12.24 -19.22
C MET A 746 -26.24 -13.47 -19.27
N PRO A 747 -25.00 -13.40 -18.77
CA PRO A 747 -24.17 -14.59 -18.53
C PRO A 747 -24.87 -15.58 -17.60
N VAL A 748 -24.67 -16.88 -17.82
CA VAL A 748 -25.02 -17.92 -16.83
C VAL A 748 -23.97 -17.84 -15.72
N ILE A 749 -24.42 -17.53 -14.50
CA ILE A 749 -23.59 -17.45 -13.29
C ILE A 749 -23.93 -18.67 -12.43
N LEU A 750 -22.91 -19.41 -12.01
CA LEU A 750 -23.04 -20.50 -11.03
C LEU A 750 -22.40 -20.05 -9.71
N ASP A 751 -22.93 -20.51 -8.58
CA ASP A 751 -22.35 -20.18 -7.28
C ASP A 751 -21.04 -20.94 -7.04
N PRO A 752 -20.01 -20.30 -6.44
CA PRO A 752 -18.79 -20.97 -6.01
C PRO A 752 -19.10 -22.17 -5.08
N GLY A 753 -18.27 -23.21 -5.14
CA GLY A 753 -18.42 -24.45 -4.34
C GLY A 753 -19.65 -25.32 -4.63
N SER A 754 -20.65 -24.81 -5.37
CA SER A 754 -21.98 -25.41 -5.52
C SER A 754 -21.99 -26.78 -6.21
N LYS A 755 -23.06 -27.55 -5.96
CA LYS A 755 -23.29 -28.84 -6.63
C LYS A 755 -23.51 -28.66 -8.13
N GLU A 756 -24.13 -27.55 -8.50
CA GLU A 756 -24.39 -27.08 -9.85
C GLU A 756 -23.08 -26.82 -10.60
N LEU A 757 -22.14 -26.08 -9.99
CA LEU A 757 -20.82 -25.83 -10.55
C LEU A 757 -20.00 -27.13 -10.68
N LYS A 758 -20.01 -27.97 -9.63
CA LYS A 758 -19.34 -29.28 -9.64
C LYS A 758 -19.92 -30.21 -10.72
N THR A 759 -21.24 -30.20 -10.92
CA THR A 759 -21.93 -30.95 -11.99
C THR A 759 -21.61 -30.41 -13.39
N TRP A 760 -21.48 -29.09 -13.53
CA TRP A 760 -21.10 -28.43 -14.77
C TRP A 760 -19.67 -28.79 -15.20
N LEU A 761 -18.72 -28.82 -14.27
CA LEU A 761 -17.31 -29.08 -14.56
C LEU A 761 -16.93 -30.56 -14.61
N ASP A 762 -17.78 -31.48 -14.13
CA ASP A 762 -17.52 -32.92 -14.10
C ASP A 762 -17.12 -33.46 -15.49
N PRO A 763 -15.87 -33.91 -15.68
CA PRO A 763 -15.37 -34.40 -16.97
C PRO A 763 -15.85 -35.81 -17.29
N LYS A 764 -16.40 -36.57 -16.32
CA LYS A 764 -16.97 -37.91 -16.53
C LYS A 764 -18.28 -37.84 -17.34
N ARG A 765 -18.88 -36.66 -17.50
CA ARG A 765 -20.14 -36.41 -18.24
C ARG A 765 -19.91 -36.01 -19.69
N HIS A 766 -19.87 -37.00 -20.58
CA HIS A 766 -19.60 -36.83 -22.01
C HIS A 766 -20.82 -36.54 -22.90
N GLU A 767 -22.04 -36.73 -22.39
CA GLU A 767 -23.27 -36.44 -23.14
C GLU A 767 -23.93 -35.14 -22.65
N TRP A 768 -24.56 -34.41 -23.57
CA TRP A 768 -25.34 -33.21 -23.24
C TRP A 768 -26.71 -33.62 -22.67
N SER A 769 -26.78 -33.80 -21.36
CA SER A 769 -27.98 -34.23 -20.66
C SER A 769 -28.96 -33.07 -20.43
N LYS A 770 -30.23 -33.41 -20.15
CA LYS A 770 -31.22 -32.43 -19.69
C LYS A 770 -30.76 -31.71 -18.42
N GLU A 771 -30.14 -32.43 -17.48
CA GLU A 771 -29.58 -31.88 -16.24
C GLU A 771 -28.57 -30.76 -16.53
N LEU A 772 -27.64 -30.94 -17.48
CA LEU A 772 -26.69 -29.89 -17.88
C LEU A 772 -27.38 -28.70 -18.57
N GLN A 773 -28.47 -28.92 -19.31
CA GLN A 773 -29.25 -27.83 -19.91
C GLN A 773 -30.04 -27.05 -18.84
N ASP A 774 -30.61 -27.74 -17.86
CA ASP A 774 -31.40 -27.15 -16.76
C ASP A 774 -30.54 -26.26 -15.83
N LEU A 775 -29.20 -26.44 -15.81
CA LEU A 775 -28.25 -25.53 -15.14
C LEU A 775 -28.13 -24.15 -15.82
N LEU A 776 -28.47 -24.01 -17.10
CA LEU A 776 -28.29 -22.77 -17.88
C LEU A 776 -29.42 -21.74 -17.64
N LYS A 777 -29.87 -21.63 -16.39
CA LYS A 777 -30.93 -20.73 -15.93
C LYS A 777 -30.41 -19.32 -15.61
N PRO A 778 -31.27 -18.28 -15.62
CA PRO A 778 -30.91 -16.95 -15.12
C PRO A 778 -30.52 -17.00 -13.65
N PHE A 779 -29.51 -16.22 -13.25
CA PHE A 779 -29.04 -16.16 -11.86
C PHE A 779 -30.15 -15.67 -10.90
N ASP A 780 -30.32 -16.36 -9.78
CA ASP A 780 -31.39 -16.16 -8.79
C ASP A 780 -30.95 -15.40 -7.52
N GLY A 781 -29.64 -15.26 -7.27
CA GLY A 781 -29.09 -14.42 -6.19
C GLY A 781 -29.19 -12.90 -6.45
N GLU A 782 -28.76 -12.09 -5.48
CA GLU A 782 -28.81 -10.63 -5.57
C GLU A 782 -27.63 -10.04 -6.36
N LEU A 783 -27.94 -9.19 -7.34
CA LEU A 783 -26.97 -8.48 -8.16
C LEU A 783 -27.02 -6.98 -7.86
N GLU A 784 -25.85 -6.36 -7.85
CA GLU A 784 -25.74 -4.91 -7.90
C GLU A 784 -25.49 -4.48 -9.36
N CYS A 785 -26.25 -3.47 -9.82
CA CYS A 785 -26.16 -2.99 -11.20
C CYS A 785 -26.28 -1.45 -11.23
N TYR A 786 -25.25 -0.77 -11.71
CA TYR A 786 -25.20 0.69 -11.75
C TYR A 786 -24.50 1.20 -13.02
N ALA A 787 -24.90 2.40 -13.49
CA ALA A 787 -24.26 3.05 -14.63
C ALA A 787 -22.79 3.38 -14.31
N VAL A 788 -21.88 3.28 -15.30
CA VAL A 788 -20.43 3.58 -15.15
C VAL A 788 -19.93 4.49 -16.27
N SER A 789 -18.65 4.90 -16.21
CA SER A 789 -18.06 5.84 -17.17
C SER A 789 -18.18 5.35 -18.62
N LYS A 790 -18.58 6.23 -19.54
CA LYS A 790 -18.65 5.94 -20.99
C LYS A 790 -17.27 5.61 -21.61
N GLU A 791 -16.18 5.91 -20.91
CA GLU A 791 -14.81 5.67 -21.36
C GLU A 791 -14.47 4.17 -21.50
N VAL A 792 -15.13 3.29 -20.74
CA VAL A 792 -14.96 1.83 -20.85
C VAL A 792 -15.26 1.32 -22.26
N GLY A 793 -16.11 2.02 -23.03
CA GLY A 793 -16.41 1.68 -24.43
C GLY A 793 -15.23 1.85 -25.41
N LYS A 794 -14.08 2.40 -24.98
CA LYS A 794 -12.85 2.48 -25.77
C LYS A 794 -11.94 1.30 -25.44
N VAL A 795 -11.88 0.31 -26.34
CA VAL A 795 -10.98 -0.85 -26.22
C VAL A 795 -9.53 -0.37 -26.08
N GLY A 796 -8.86 -0.79 -25.01
CA GLY A 796 -7.48 -0.42 -24.69
C GLY A 796 -7.34 0.58 -23.53
N ASN A 797 -8.37 1.36 -23.21
CA ASN A 797 -8.39 2.14 -21.96
C ASN A 797 -8.51 1.18 -20.76
N ASN A 798 -7.79 1.44 -19.68
CA ASN A 798 -7.84 0.66 -18.44
C ASN A 798 -7.79 1.61 -17.22
N SER A 799 -8.76 1.54 -16.31
CA SER A 799 -8.82 2.39 -15.10
C SER A 799 -9.69 1.77 -14.01
N PRO A 800 -9.30 1.81 -12.72
CA PRO A 800 -10.18 1.43 -11.61
C PRO A 800 -11.52 2.16 -11.62
N SER A 801 -11.54 3.43 -12.09
CA SER A 801 -12.77 4.23 -12.17
C SER A 801 -13.86 3.68 -13.11
N PHE A 802 -13.58 2.64 -13.88
CA PHE A 802 -14.57 2.01 -14.77
C PHE A 802 -15.57 1.11 -14.04
N ILE A 803 -15.26 0.65 -12.82
CA ILE A 803 -16.20 -0.09 -11.96
C ILE A 803 -16.89 0.79 -10.91
N ILE A 804 -16.66 2.11 -10.95
CA ILE A 804 -17.26 3.09 -10.04
C ILE A 804 -18.60 3.62 -10.61
N PRO A 805 -19.68 3.73 -9.81
CA PRO A 805 -20.97 4.25 -10.28
C PRO A 805 -20.91 5.70 -10.81
N VAL A 806 -21.62 6.03 -11.90
CA VAL A 806 -21.80 7.42 -12.38
C VAL A 806 -22.64 8.25 -11.42
N ALA A 807 -23.45 7.58 -10.59
CA ALA A 807 -24.28 8.20 -9.58
C ALA A 807 -23.56 8.46 -8.24
N SER A 808 -22.40 7.82 -7.97
CA SER A 808 -21.52 8.20 -6.83
C SER A 808 -21.00 9.63 -7.04
N LYS A 809 -20.53 10.31 -5.99
CA LYS A 809 -20.07 11.69 -6.16
C LYS A 809 -18.72 11.69 -6.90
N GLU A 810 -17.88 10.66 -6.70
CA GLU A 810 -16.62 10.41 -7.43
C GLU A 810 -16.72 10.62 -8.96
N ASN A 811 -17.77 10.13 -9.62
CA ASN A 811 -17.92 10.32 -11.08
C ASN A 811 -18.53 11.69 -11.49
N LYS A 812 -19.21 12.40 -10.59
CA LYS A 812 -19.86 13.69 -10.93
C LYS A 812 -18.83 14.79 -11.19
N HIS A 813 -17.69 14.76 -10.49
CA HIS A 813 -16.58 15.70 -10.72
C HIS A 813 -15.85 15.42 -12.05
N ASN A 814 -15.69 14.15 -12.42
CA ASN A 814 -15.08 13.75 -13.69
C ASN A 814 -15.90 14.19 -14.93
N ILE A 815 -17.22 14.22 -14.83
CA ILE A 815 -18.10 14.74 -15.91
C ILE A 815 -18.01 16.28 -16.04
N ALA A 816 -17.82 17.01 -14.95
CA ALA A 816 -17.66 18.48 -14.99
C ALA A 816 -16.40 18.91 -15.78
N ASN A 817 -15.28 18.22 -15.55
CA ASN A 817 -14.04 18.41 -16.31
C ASN A 817 -14.20 18.07 -17.81
N PHE A 818 -15.13 17.17 -18.15
CA PHE A 818 -15.45 16.81 -19.54
C PHE A 818 -16.20 17.91 -20.31
N PHE A 819 -17.13 18.62 -19.68
CA PHE A 819 -17.88 19.71 -20.32
C PHE A 819 -17.05 20.99 -20.52
N ALA A 820 -16.03 21.23 -19.68
CA ALA A 820 -15.02 22.26 -19.93
C ALA A 820 -14.29 22.03 -21.26
N ASN A 821 -13.90 20.78 -21.55
CA ASN A 821 -13.21 20.41 -22.79
C ASN A 821 -14.12 20.37 -24.04
N ALA A 822 -15.42 20.07 -23.88
CA ALA A 822 -16.39 20.22 -24.98
C ALA A 822 -16.54 21.68 -25.42
N SER A 823 -16.52 22.61 -24.46
CA SER A 823 -16.61 24.06 -24.69
C SER A 823 -15.42 24.63 -25.48
N ALA A 824 -14.23 24.01 -25.37
CA ALA A 824 -13.06 24.37 -26.16
C ALA A 824 -13.20 24.03 -27.65
N LYS A 825 -14.01 23.03 -28.01
CA LYS A 825 -14.20 22.58 -29.41
C LYS A 825 -15.20 23.40 -30.23
N GLN A 826 -15.99 24.29 -29.60
CA GLN A 826 -16.87 25.22 -30.31
C GLN A 826 -16.23 26.59 -30.60
N LYS A 827 -15.13 26.97 -29.92
CA LYS A 827 -14.45 28.26 -30.15
C LYS A 827 -13.47 28.29 -31.33
N SER A 828 -13.20 27.15 -31.98
CA SER A 828 -12.20 27.05 -33.07
C SER A 828 -12.77 27.13 -34.49
N LYS A 829 -13.96 27.73 -34.68
CA LYS A 829 -14.62 27.81 -36.00
C LYS A 829 -15.22 29.17 -36.38
N GLU A 830 -14.68 30.28 -35.86
CA GLU A 830 -15.01 31.60 -36.42
C GLU A 830 -13.90 32.65 -36.19
N ALA A 831 -12.85 32.62 -37.03
CA ALA A 831 -11.90 33.74 -37.19
C ALA A 831 -11.01 33.56 -38.44
N THR A 832 -11.53 33.84 -39.65
CA THR A 832 -10.64 34.16 -40.79
C THR A 832 -11.36 35.03 -41.84
N LYS A 833 -11.18 36.35 -41.76
CA LYS A 833 -11.22 37.21 -42.95
C LYS A 833 -10.34 38.44 -42.78
N LEU A 834 -9.52 38.69 -43.78
CA LEU A 834 -8.51 39.76 -43.84
C LEU A 834 -9.13 41.10 -44.26
N GLU A 835 -8.71 42.17 -43.57
CA GLU A 835 -8.12 43.44 -44.08
C GLU A 835 -8.81 44.25 -45.22
N PRO A 836 -8.61 45.60 -45.32
CA PRO A 836 -7.28 46.24 -45.34
C PRO A 836 -7.08 47.55 -44.54
N THR A 837 -5.80 47.83 -44.33
CA THR A 837 -5.21 49.03 -43.70
C THR A 837 -4.93 50.14 -44.74
N ILE A 838 -4.93 51.42 -44.33
CA ILE A 838 -4.21 52.51 -45.01
C ILE A 838 -3.39 53.29 -43.97
N GLU A 839 -2.17 53.66 -44.36
CA GLU A 839 -1.12 54.26 -43.54
C GLU A 839 -1.25 55.79 -43.39
N THR A 840 -0.62 56.36 -42.35
CA THR A 840 0.43 57.37 -42.56
C THR A 840 1.46 57.43 -41.42
N LYS A 841 2.69 57.79 -41.80
CA LYS A 841 3.92 57.91 -40.98
C LYS A 841 3.92 59.11 -40.03
N GLU A 842 4.77 59.08 -38.99
CA GLU A 842 5.92 60.02 -38.86
C GLU A 842 6.96 59.62 -37.78
N GLU A 843 8.20 60.07 -37.98
CA GLU A 843 9.42 59.96 -37.14
C GLU A 843 10.38 61.10 -37.60
N PRO A 844 11.43 61.53 -36.86
CA PRO A 844 11.62 61.60 -35.40
C PRO A 844 12.33 62.91 -34.92
N LYS A 845 12.66 63.00 -33.60
CA LYS A 845 13.54 63.99 -32.90
C LYS A 845 12.94 65.39 -32.62
N GLU A 846 13.38 66.18 -31.63
CA GLU A 846 14.47 66.13 -30.63
C GLU A 846 14.02 66.90 -29.35
N SER A 847 14.43 66.57 -28.12
CA SER A 847 15.52 67.26 -27.39
C SER A 847 15.59 66.81 -25.91
N GLN A 848 16.71 67.10 -25.23
CA GLN A 848 17.05 66.63 -23.87
C GLN A 848 16.70 67.64 -22.75
N VAL A 849 16.66 67.19 -21.49
CA VAL A 849 17.50 67.65 -20.34
C VAL A 849 17.07 66.93 -19.04
N GLY A 850 18.02 66.52 -18.19
CA GLY A 850 17.77 66.13 -16.78
C GLY A 850 18.23 64.74 -16.33
N GLN A 851 19.53 64.57 -16.07
CA GLN A 851 20.08 63.49 -15.21
C GLN A 851 20.00 63.96 -13.73
N SER A 852 20.02 63.13 -12.67
CA SER A 852 20.98 62.07 -12.34
C SER A 852 20.49 61.14 -11.18
N GLN A 853 21.31 60.14 -10.82
CA GLN A 853 21.03 59.03 -9.89
C GLN A 853 21.58 59.26 -8.44
N PRO A 854 22.03 58.26 -7.63
CA PRO A 854 21.27 57.43 -6.67
C PRO A 854 21.88 57.43 -5.22
N VAL A 855 21.72 56.30 -4.46
CA VAL A 855 22.39 55.90 -3.18
C VAL A 855 21.93 56.70 -1.91
N PRO A 856 22.08 56.24 -0.63
CA PRO A 856 22.98 55.17 -0.20
C PRO A 856 22.58 54.15 0.90
N GLU A 857 23.35 53.06 0.82
CA GLU A 857 23.79 52.14 1.88
C GLU A 857 24.53 52.88 3.01
N VAL A 858 24.38 52.46 4.28
CA VAL A 858 25.14 53.04 5.41
C VAL A 858 25.67 51.96 6.36
N ILE A 859 26.99 51.88 6.44
CA ILE A 859 27.73 51.35 7.59
C ILE A 859 28.31 52.56 8.34
N ALA A 860 28.23 52.57 9.68
CA ALA A 860 29.01 53.48 10.51
C ALA A 860 29.71 52.71 11.64
N LYS A 861 31.00 52.98 11.85
CA LYS A 861 31.84 52.40 12.90
C LYS A 861 32.36 53.49 13.84
N ALA A 862 32.31 53.18 15.14
CA ALA A 862 33.30 53.44 16.20
C ALA A 862 33.84 54.85 16.51
N ALA A 863 33.74 55.23 17.79
CA ALA A 863 34.72 55.89 18.66
C ALA A 863 34.07 56.12 20.05
N ASP A 864 34.74 56.14 21.20
CA ASP A 864 35.99 55.54 21.67
C ASP A 864 36.02 55.64 23.21
N LYS A 865 36.62 54.66 23.93
CA LYS A 865 37.23 54.90 25.25
C LYS A 865 38.14 53.75 25.72
N GLU A 866 39.44 53.98 25.50
CA GLU A 866 40.62 53.64 26.33
C GLU A 866 40.63 52.34 27.18
N GLY A 867 41.67 51.51 26.95
CA GLY A 867 42.01 50.35 27.79
C GLY A 867 43.16 49.52 27.23
N SER A 868 44.38 50.06 27.22
CA SER A 868 45.56 49.43 26.63
C SER A 868 46.17 48.30 27.48
N GLN A 869 46.67 47.23 26.83
CA GLN A 869 48.08 46.79 26.98
C GLN A 869 48.49 45.66 26.00
N GLN A 870 49.81 45.49 25.86
CA GLN A 870 50.52 44.54 24.99
C GLN A 870 50.43 43.09 25.57
N VAL A 871 50.88 42.00 24.91
CA VAL A 871 52.30 41.60 24.72
C VAL A 871 52.40 40.41 23.75
N ALA A 872 53.53 40.26 23.06
CA ALA A 872 53.86 39.14 22.18
C ALA A 872 54.72 38.05 22.86
N GLY A 873 54.66 36.80 22.37
CA GLY A 873 55.53 35.68 22.77
C GLY A 873 55.13 34.40 22.01
N VAL A 874 55.87 33.93 21.00
CA VAL A 874 57.15 33.17 21.04
C VAL A 874 57.02 31.73 21.56
N LYS A 875 56.86 30.81 20.58
CA LYS A 875 57.69 29.62 20.30
C LYS A 875 58.29 28.79 21.46
N ARG A 876 57.98 27.48 21.45
CA ARG A 876 58.80 26.29 21.84
C ARG A 876 58.07 25.04 21.29
N GLU A 877 58.64 24.09 20.52
CA GLU A 877 59.79 23.19 20.77
C GLU A 877 59.56 22.30 22.02
N ALA A 878 59.71 20.97 22.02
CA ALA A 878 60.12 19.94 21.03
C ALA A 878 59.71 18.55 21.65
N PRO A 879 60.25 17.36 21.29
CA PRO A 879 61.08 16.97 20.15
C PRO A 879 60.58 15.72 19.38
N ASP A 880 61.24 15.47 18.25
CA ASP A 880 61.20 14.22 17.50
C ASP A 880 62.42 13.34 17.86
N ALA A 881 62.37 12.04 17.59
CA ALA A 881 63.47 11.10 17.77
C ALA A 881 63.61 10.26 16.50
N GLY A 882 64.48 10.71 15.58
CA GLY A 882 64.65 10.10 14.26
C GLY A 882 65.77 9.05 14.17
N GLU A 883 65.91 8.50 12.97
CA GLU A 883 67.14 7.88 12.45
C GLU A 883 67.17 8.10 10.92
N ASP A 884 68.23 8.75 10.42
CA ASP A 884 68.47 9.04 9.00
C ASP A 884 69.51 8.07 8.41
N ALA A 885 69.34 7.67 7.14
CA ALA A 885 70.41 7.18 6.28
C ALA A 885 70.07 7.33 4.77
N GLU A 886 70.64 8.38 4.16
CA GLU A 886 71.24 8.51 2.80
C GLU A 886 70.91 7.44 1.72
N GLU A 887 70.64 7.71 0.42
CA GLU A 887 71.41 8.57 -0.50
C GLU A 887 70.73 8.72 -1.92
N GLU A 888 70.71 9.95 -2.47
CA GLU A 888 70.70 10.39 -3.91
C GLU A 888 69.60 9.97 -4.97
N PRO A 889 69.41 10.78 -6.07
CA PRO A 889 68.16 10.84 -6.88
C PRO A 889 68.28 10.38 -8.36
N PRO A 890 67.21 10.43 -9.19
CA PRO A 890 67.12 11.55 -10.16
C PRO A 890 65.73 12.00 -10.72
N ARG A 891 65.68 13.28 -11.11
CA ARG A 891 65.02 13.91 -12.29
C ARG A 891 63.50 13.86 -12.54
N LYS A 892 62.92 15.07 -12.64
CA LYS A 892 61.73 15.39 -13.46
C LYS A 892 62.09 15.40 -14.96
N THR A 893 61.20 14.88 -15.82
CA THR A 893 60.84 15.49 -17.13
C THR A 893 59.57 14.89 -17.74
N SER A 894 58.67 15.80 -18.12
CA SER A 894 57.65 15.78 -19.18
C SER A 894 57.76 14.72 -20.31
N ARG A 895 56.68 14.31 -21.02
CA ARG A 895 55.78 15.19 -21.81
C ARG A 895 54.53 14.45 -22.40
N VAL A 896 53.47 15.22 -22.66
CA VAL A 896 52.40 15.07 -23.70
C VAL A 896 51.24 14.05 -23.52
N SER A 897 50.03 14.61 -23.53
CA SER A 897 48.89 14.16 -24.35
C SER A 897 48.06 15.39 -24.80
N PRO A 898 47.38 15.39 -25.96
CA PRO A 898 47.06 16.64 -26.68
C PRO A 898 45.69 17.26 -26.39
N VAL A 899 45.59 18.58 -26.60
CA VAL A 899 44.39 19.42 -26.49
C VAL A 899 43.80 19.75 -27.88
N LYS A 900 42.46 19.75 -27.99
CA LYS A 900 41.59 20.56 -28.87
C LYS A 900 40.13 20.11 -28.65
N GLY A 901 39.08 20.94 -28.70
CA GLY A 901 39.00 22.40 -28.86
C GLY A 901 37.52 22.80 -29.00
N ARG A 902 37.05 23.77 -28.21
CA ARG A 902 35.64 24.19 -28.13
C ARG A 902 35.35 25.29 -29.16
N GLN A 903 34.33 25.18 -30.00
CA GLN A 903 33.81 26.33 -30.77
C GLN A 903 32.37 26.16 -31.30
N SER A 904 31.71 27.30 -31.53
CA SER A 904 30.31 27.47 -31.93
C SER A 904 30.13 27.76 -33.43
N ARG A 905 28.89 27.61 -33.93
CA ARG A 905 28.26 28.32 -35.08
C ARG A 905 26.75 27.98 -35.09
N ILE A 906 25.82 28.95 -35.10
CA ILE A 906 25.42 29.92 -36.15
C ILE A 906 24.51 29.29 -37.23
N ASN A 907 23.26 29.78 -37.28
CA ASN A 907 22.27 29.54 -38.35
C ASN A 907 22.63 30.29 -39.65
N PRO A 908 22.17 29.79 -40.80
CA PRO A 908 21.65 30.70 -41.82
C PRO A 908 20.39 30.22 -42.58
N THR A 909 19.42 31.14 -42.66
CA THR A 909 18.53 31.45 -43.82
C THR A 909 17.69 30.37 -44.53
N SER A 910 16.37 30.53 -44.37
CA SER A 910 15.30 30.54 -45.40
C SER A 910 15.61 30.14 -46.85
N ASN A 911 14.70 29.35 -47.44
CA ASN A 911 14.13 29.67 -48.75
C ASN A 911 12.73 29.06 -48.92
N GLY A 912 11.84 29.73 -49.64
CA GLY A 912 10.50 29.21 -49.95
C GLY A 912 10.10 29.53 -51.38
N SER A 913 9.39 28.61 -52.04
CA SER A 913 8.79 28.87 -53.36
C SER A 913 7.55 27.99 -53.66
N LYS A 914 6.41 28.70 -53.71
CA LYS A 914 5.18 28.55 -54.51
C LYS A 914 4.80 27.22 -55.21
N SER A 915 3.50 26.92 -55.11
CA SER A 915 2.70 25.94 -55.87
C SER A 915 2.59 26.23 -57.37
N PRO A 916 2.02 25.28 -58.16
CA PRO A 916 0.67 25.46 -58.73
C PRO A 916 -0.25 24.25 -58.42
N VAL A 917 -1.55 24.36 -58.06
CA VAL A 917 -2.73 25.06 -58.62
C VAL A 917 -3.47 24.27 -59.73
N LYS A 918 -4.79 24.06 -59.51
CA LYS A 918 -5.88 23.41 -60.29
C LYS A 918 -6.20 21.95 -59.90
N SER A 919 -7.46 21.49 -59.90
CA SER A 919 -8.79 22.15 -59.85
C SER A 919 -9.91 21.09 -59.70
N LYS A 920 -11.13 21.49 -59.29
CA LYS A 920 -12.50 21.01 -59.69
C LYS A 920 -12.64 19.61 -60.32
N GLN A 921 -13.64 18.76 -60.06
CA GLN A 921 -15.04 18.85 -59.56
C GLN A 921 -15.42 17.40 -59.12
N GLY A 922 -16.47 17.07 -58.37
CA GLY A 922 -17.87 17.46 -58.48
C GLY A 922 -18.69 16.36 -59.19
N GLY A 923 -19.57 15.65 -58.46
CA GLY A 923 -20.50 14.63 -58.99
C GLY A 923 -20.68 13.45 -58.03
N THR A 924 -21.73 13.31 -57.20
CA THR A 924 -23.19 13.15 -57.42
C THR A 924 -23.68 11.72 -57.69
N GLN A 925 -24.49 11.20 -56.74
CA GLN A 925 -25.61 10.25 -56.95
C GLN A 925 -25.22 8.83 -57.45
N LYS A 926 -26.01 7.75 -57.29
CA LYS A 926 -27.19 7.32 -56.48
C LYS A 926 -27.42 5.82 -56.81
N ILE A 927 -28.27 5.10 -56.05
CA ILE A 927 -29.15 3.98 -56.57
C ILE A 927 -28.39 2.70 -57.03
N THR A 928 -28.82 1.42 -56.87
CA THR A 928 -29.93 0.75 -56.14
C THR A 928 -29.60 -0.72 -55.86
N LYS A 929 -30.28 -1.28 -54.85
CA LYS A 929 -30.86 -2.64 -54.74
C LYS A 929 -30.94 -3.52 -56.01
N PHE A 930 -30.66 -4.82 -55.83
CA PHE A 930 -31.26 -6.04 -56.43
C PHE A 930 -30.51 -7.27 -55.85
N PHE A 931 -31.03 -8.47 -55.54
CA PHE A 931 -32.36 -9.03 -55.19
C PHE A 931 -32.25 -9.61 -53.74
N ALA A 932 -33.25 -9.97 -52.91
CA ALA A 932 -34.68 -10.30 -53.00
C ALA A 932 -35.07 -11.80 -53.03
N ASN A 933 -35.50 -12.29 -51.85
CA ASN A 933 -36.55 -13.30 -51.54
C ASN A 933 -36.32 -14.83 -51.61
N SER A 934 -37.09 -15.51 -50.74
CA SER A 934 -37.41 -16.94 -50.62
C SER A 934 -36.35 -17.77 -49.85
N SER A 935 -36.69 -18.53 -48.81
CA SER A 935 -37.99 -18.79 -48.13
C SER A 935 -37.78 -19.10 -46.65
#